data_AF-A0A485L3I3-F1
#
_entry.id   AF-A0A485L3I3-F1
#
_cell.length_a   1.000
_cell.length_b   1.000
_cell.length_c   1.000
_cell.angle_alpha   90.00
_cell.angle_beta   90.00
_cell.angle_gamma   90.00
#
_symmetry.space_group_name_H-M   'P 1'
#
loop_
_entity.id
_entity.type
_entity.pdbx_description
1 polymer ?
#
loop_
_entity_poly.entity_id
_entity_poly.type
_entity_poly.pdbx_seq_one_letter_code
_entity_poly.pdbx_strand_id
1 'polypeptide(L)'
;MQSVGRLILLAASTVATTVLPTPGVCYSPFHLAEYPLQGWESPAALGNAMDADFAMMASLNYTTVRTYYSSYYGHDIAPIAAKNNVDLYVGVYLTSESWYQDQVNAAVNAVVNSPATIKAILVGNEDVVPNGPYSVACIVKLMNSIRTRVLQQTGRFVPVGTVQRIVEWTSGDPAMRTLAANADVIGVNIYPFFFADFDPSAPTAILNSNWTWLTQTYPVEKLLITETGWPTAGAPPPWATSNVPTFDKSKLYYNAFQQWMQANGRQGDFWYSMFDSRPDEWLWADLEYHFGILRHDGSVKTNQSETPTTKPPTPAPTPTPSTPSPTPNPTPAPTLSALTPSPTPNPTPLPTQRSPTPSPTPSPTPPPPPQCPVVAPFPAPSPGATCSTIQPDTDYAGNDIGMSQRASANLCCADCVANPHCQVFVWYQGTCYLKSAAGGMAKSIGRQAGTVQPPPPTLSPTPAPTSQPTPPPTPSPTQAPTPPPTPSPAPAPTLDMCSSIEHDTDYAGNDIGSTQQTSATACCADCKINPKCQLFVWYQGTCYLKSTWGVKTTASGRQAGFITSPTPSPTPGLCSAIQEDTDYSGTDIGSTQQTDAASCCADCKANLSCQLFVWYQGTCYLKSSAGAKATASGRRAGLLTSQACSSLILDVDFAGNDMAQTSRPSASNCCTDCSATAGCQVFVWYQGICYLKSGQGSASNKPGAVAGIQAASQATCGAVELRTDYPGNDVANVMGSSSADCCQACQTEPKCNAYSFFQGRCYLKSSRAATTATNGAVTSARVNKCSPVQVGMDYSGNDLTSVASTTIEDCCAHCRNLNGCKAFTYAWGRCYLKSAKGSTSANPTASSAIVVM
;
A
#
# COMPACT_ATOMS: atom_id res chain seq x y z
N MET A 1 71.06 -45.73 12.23
CA MET A 1 70.05 -46.58 12.92
C MET A 1 68.86 -45.70 13.29
N GLN A 2 67.78 -46.28 13.81
CA GLN A 2 66.54 -45.57 14.23
C GLN A 2 66.82 -44.63 15.44
N SER A 3 65.93 -43.72 15.87
CA SER A 3 64.48 -43.63 15.63
C SER A 3 63.94 -42.20 15.67
N VAL A 4 62.67 -42.01 15.28
CA VAL A 4 61.93 -40.74 15.39
C VAL A 4 61.13 -40.71 16.70
N GLY A 5 61.33 -39.69 17.53
CA GLY A 5 60.55 -39.46 18.75
C GLY A 5 59.17 -38.85 18.44
N ARG A 6 58.09 -39.58 18.76
CA ARG A 6 56.71 -39.05 18.65
C ARG A 6 56.34 -38.20 19.86
N LEU A 7 55.76 -37.03 19.61
CA LEU A 7 54.88 -36.38 20.58
C LEU A 7 53.49 -37.05 20.48
N ILE A 8 52.88 -37.38 21.63
CA ILE A 8 51.51 -37.90 21.69
C ILE A 8 50.71 -37.01 22.64
N LEU A 9 49.72 -36.30 22.09
CA LEU A 9 48.67 -35.67 22.89
C LEU A 9 47.64 -36.73 23.28
N LEU A 10 47.32 -36.83 24.57
CA LEU A 10 46.20 -37.61 25.07
C LEU A 10 44.91 -36.79 24.92
N ALA A 11 44.15 -37.06 23.87
CA ALA A 11 42.81 -36.50 23.71
C ALA A 11 41.82 -37.25 24.61
N ALA A 12 41.36 -36.59 25.68
CA ALA A 12 40.33 -37.13 26.56
C ALA A 12 38.94 -36.95 25.92
N SER A 13 38.45 -37.96 25.20
CA SER A 13 37.14 -37.93 24.56
C SER A 13 35.99 -38.06 25.58
N THR A 14 35.57 -36.93 26.16
CA THR A 14 34.28 -36.85 26.86
C THR A 14 33.14 -36.96 25.85
N VAL A 15 32.47 -38.10 25.81
CA VAL A 15 31.28 -38.32 24.98
C VAL A 15 30.11 -37.53 25.58
N ALA A 16 29.97 -36.27 25.16
CA ALA A 16 28.78 -35.49 25.45
C ALA A 16 27.59 -36.11 24.71
N THR A 17 26.55 -36.50 25.45
CA THR A 17 25.28 -36.94 24.86
C THR A 17 24.59 -35.74 24.22
N THR A 18 24.73 -35.59 22.90
CA THR A 18 24.20 -34.46 22.13
C THR A 18 22.68 -34.51 22.04
N VAL A 19 22.01 -33.80 22.96
CA VAL A 19 20.56 -33.62 22.96
C VAL A 19 20.10 -33.14 21.58
N LEU A 20 19.10 -33.82 21.01
CA LEU A 20 18.49 -33.44 19.74
C LEU A 20 17.70 -32.13 19.90
N PRO A 21 17.71 -31.23 18.91
CA PRO A 21 16.88 -30.03 18.95
C PRO A 21 15.41 -30.40 18.97
N THR A 22 14.62 -29.75 19.81
CA THR A 22 13.15 -29.78 19.71
C THR A 22 12.72 -28.85 18.57
N PRO A 23 11.89 -29.31 17.62
CA PRO A 23 11.29 -28.43 16.62
C PRO A 23 10.38 -27.40 17.28
N GLY A 24 10.15 -26.27 16.59
CA GLY A 24 8.96 -25.46 16.87
C GLY A 24 7.71 -26.21 16.43
N VAL A 25 6.53 -25.77 16.88
CA VAL A 25 5.24 -26.38 16.49
C VAL A 25 4.29 -25.36 15.87
N CYS A 26 3.52 -25.81 14.88
CA CYS A 26 2.42 -25.03 14.33
C CYS A 26 1.17 -25.16 15.22
N TYR A 27 0.59 -24.02 15.59
CA TYR A 27 -0.59 -23.93 16.46
C TYR A 27 -1.75 -23.23 15.75
N SER A 28 -2.95 -23.78 15.95
CA SER A 28 -4.23 -23.12 15.69
C SER A 28 -5.24 -23.62 16.73
N PRO A 29 -6.02 -22.74 17.37
CA PRO A 29 -6.95 -23.11 18.45
C PRO A 29 -8.20 -23.87 17.98
N PHE A 30 -8.28 -24.30 16.71
CA PHE A 30 -9.48 -24.92 16.14
C PHE A 30 -9.82 -26.25 16.82
N HIS A 31 -8.82 -26.91 17.42
CA HIS A 31 -9.01 -28.12 18.22
C HIS A 31 -9.81 -27.89 19.53
N LEU A 32 -9.85 -26.66 20.04
CA LEU A 32 -10.57 -26.29 21.27
C LEU A 32 -12.08 -26.26 21.06
N ALA A 33 -12.84 -26.67 22.07
CA ALA A 33 -14.30 -26.59 22.08
C ALA A 33 -14.83 -25.15 22.20
N GLU A 34 -14.02 -24.25 22.74
CA GLU A 34 -14.26 -22.80 22.84
C GLU A 34 -14.14 -22.08 21.49
N TYR A 35 -13.57 -22.72 20.47
CA TYR A 35 -13.44 -22.15 19.14
C TYR A 35 -14.73 -22.40 18.32
N PRO A 36 -15.44 -21.37 17.85
CA PRO A 36 -16.67 -21.58 17.08
C PRO A 36 -16.39 -22.00 15.63
N LEU A 37 -16.37 -23.31 15.39
CA LEU A 37 -16.37 -23.90 14.05
C LEU A 37 -17.79 -23.96 13.48
N GLN A 38 -18.79 -24.21 14.34
CA GLN A 38 -20.18 -24.45 13.95
C GLN A 38 -21.11 -23.24 14.24
N GLY A 39 -20.58 -22.18 14.87
CA GLY A 39 -21.25 -20.89 15.08
C GLY A 39 -22.24 -20.84 16.26
N TRP A 40 -22.26 -21.86 17.11
CA TRP A 40 -23.07 -21.91 18.35
C TRP A 40 -22.22 -21.99 19.63
N GLU A 41 -20.92 -22.26 19.49
CA GLU A 41 -19.91 -22.18 20.53
C GLU A 41 -19.63 -20.71 20.91
N SER A 42 -19.16 -20.45 22.13
CA SER A 42 -18.88 -19.08 22.59
C SER A 42 -17.37 -18.84 22.74
N PRO A 43 -16.77 -17.92 21.97
CA PRO A 43 -15.35 -17.59 22.08
C PRO A 43 -15.00 -16.81 23.37
N ALA A 44 -15.94 -16.61 24.30
CA ALA A 44 -15.70 -15.89 25.55
C ALA A 44 -14.62 -16.53 26.44
N ALA A 45 -14.49 -17.86 26.41
CA ALA A 45 -13.47 -18.60 27.15
C ALA A 45 -12.18 -18.87 26.34
N LEU A 46 -12.18 -18.57 25.03
CA LEU A 46 -11.13 -18.98 24.10
C LEU A 46 -9.72 -18.53 24.52
N GLY A 47 -9.54 -17.28 24.94
CA GLY A 47 -8.25 -16.80 25.43
C GLY A 47 -7.68 -17.55 26.65
N ASN A 48 -8.55 -18.09 27.52
CA ASN A 48 -8.12 -18.92 28.66
C ASN A 48 -7.78 -20.35 28.23
N ALA A 49 -8.47 -20.88 27.22
CA ALA A 49 -8.20 -22.20 26.67
C ALA A 49 -6.89 -22.21 25.87
N MET A 50 -6.65 -21.20 25.02
CA MET A 50 -5.35 -21.01 24.34
C MET A 50 -4.19 -20.82 25.35
N ASP A 51 -4.44 -20.19 26.49
CA ASP A 51 -3.44 -20.07 27.57
C ASP A 51 -3.11 -21.41 28.22
N ALA A 52 -4.08 -22.31 28.37
CA ALA A 52 -3.84 -23.69 28.82
C ALA A 52 -3.01 -24.48 27.79
N ASP A 53 -3.26 -24.31 26.49
CA ASP A 53 -2.44 -24.94 25.43
C ASP A 53 -1.00 -24.45 25.43
N PHE A 54 -0.78 -23.14 25.60
CA PHE A 54 0.57 -22.58 25.65
C PHE A 54 1.32 -23.00 26.93
N ALA A 55 0.63 -23.11 28.06
CA ALA A 55 1.19 -23.73 29.27
C ALA A 55 1.54 -25.21 29.05
N MET A 56 0.68 -25.96 28.34
CA MET A 56 0.93 -27.37 28.00
C MET A 56 2.13 -27.53 27.06
N MET A 57 2.20 -26.75 25.97
CA MET A 57 3.34 -26.71 25.03
C MET A 57 4.65 -26.42 25.76
N ALA A 58 4.70 -25.40 26.62
CA ALA A 58 5.86 -25.08 27.43
C ALA A 58 6.25 -26.24 28.38
N SER A 59 5.28 -26.90 29.03
CA SER A 59 5.53 -28.06 29.90
C SER A 59 6.07 -29.30 29.16
N LEU A 60 5.80 -29.40 27.86
CA LEU A 60 6.30 -30.44 26.96
C LEU A 60 7.59 -30.03 26.21
N ASN A 61 8.22 -28.93 26.61
CA ASN A 61 9.43 -28.35 26.01
C ASN A 61 9.26 -27.82 24.57
N TYR A 62 8.03 -27.61 24.10
CA TYR A 62 7.74 -26.90 22.85
C TYR A 62 7.69 -25.39 23.11
N THR A 63 8.87 -24.80 23.34
CA THR A 63 9.02 -23.37 23.69
C THR A 63 9.04 -22.43 22.50
N THR A 64 8.76 -22.91 21.28
CA THR A 64 8.72 -22.11 20.05
C THR A 64 7.50 -22.47 19.23
N VAL A 65 6.63 -21.50 18.95
CA VAL A 65 5.34 -21.69 18.26
C VAL A 65 5.22 -20.79 17.04
N ARG A 66 4.64 -21.34 15.97
CA ARG A 66 4.17 -20.61 14.80
C ARG A 66 2.65 -20.60 14.78
N THR A 67 2.04 -19.47 14.46
CA THR A 67 0.59 -19.37 14.22
C THR A 67 0.26 -18.99 12.78
N TYR A 68 -1.00 -19.19 12.41
CA TYR A 68 -1.57 -18.73 11.13
C TYR A 68 -2.23 -17.36 11.25
N TYR A 69 -2.75 -17.03 12.44
CA TYR A 69 -3.41 -15.76 12.76
C TYR A 69 -2.67 -15.07 13.93
N SER A 70 -2.85 -13.76 14.04
CA SER A 70 -2.31 -12.92 15.10
C SER A 70 -3.30 -12.74 16.25
N SER A 71 -4.60 -12.86 15.95
CA SER A 71 -5.71 -12.77 16.90
C SER A 71 -6.83 -13.71 16.50
N TYR A 72 -7.46 -14.38 17.48
CA TYR A 72 -8.57 -15.32 17.26
C TYR A 72 -9.79 -14.82 18.03
N TYR A 73 -10.86 -14.42 17.32
CA TYR A 73 -12.07 -13.83 17.91
C TYR A 73 -11.83 -12.68 18.92
N GLY A 74 -10.81 -11.85 18.66
CA GLY A 74 -10.42 -10.72 19.51
C GLY A 74 -9.44 -11.06 20.63
N HIS A 75 -9.01 -12.33 20.74
CA HIS A 75 -7.94 -12.76 21.64
C HIS A 75 -6.59 -12.75 20.90
N ASP A 76 -5.81 -11.69 21.10
CA ASP A 76 -4.43 -11.59 20.57
C ASP A 76 -3.53 -12.68 21.17
N ILE A 77 -2.77 -13.38 20.33
CA ILE A 77 -1.99 -14.56 20.77
C ILE A 77 -0.66 -14.20 21.45
N ALA A 78 -0.10 -13.02 21.16
CA ALA A 78 1.22 -12.62 21.63
C ALA A 78 1.33 -12.45 23.17
N PRO A 79 0.36 -11.87 23.90
CA PRO A 79 0.37 -11.85 25.36
C PRO A 79 0.33 -13.25 25.99
N ILE A 80 -0.36 -14.20 25.35
CA ILE A 80 -0.50 -15.58 25.81
C ILE A 80 0.83 -16.33 25.67
N ALA A 81 1.48 -16.20 24.51
CA ALA A 81 2.82 -16.72 24.28
C ALA A 81 3.85 -16.11 25.25
N ALA A 82 3.79 -14.79 25.47
CA ALA A 82 4.68 -14.08 26.38
C ALA A 82 4.52 -14.54 27.84
N LYS A 83 3.28 -14.71 28.32
CA LYS A 83 2.98 -15.19 29.67
C LYS A 83 3.57 -16.59 29.94
N ASN A 84 3.48 -17.47 28.95
CA ASN A 84 3.97 -18.85 29.04
C ASN A 84 5.44 -19.00 28.62
N ASN A 85 6.14 -17.88 28.37
CA ASN A 85 7.55 -17.83 27.97
C ASN A 85 7.87 -18.66 26.70
N VAL A 86 6.94 -18.64 25.73
CA VAL A 86 7.02 -19.33 24.44
C VAL A 86 7.37 -18.32 23.35
N ASP A 87 8.46 -18.58 22.63
CA ASP A 87 8.89 -17.77 21.49
C ASP A 87 7.93 -17.91 20.30
N LEU A 88 7.57 -16.79 19.65
CA LEU A 88 6.44 -16.73 18.72
C LEU A 88 6.83 -16.21 17.32
N TYR A 89 6.47 -16.98 16.31
CA TYR A 89 6.44 -16.59 14.90
C TYR A 89 4.99 -16.33 14.52
N VAL A 90 4.57 -15.05 14.55
CA VAL A 90 3.15 -14.68 14.49
C VAL A 90 2.66 -14.61 13.04
N GLY A 91 1.60 -15.36 12.73
CA GLY A 91 0.99 -15.38 11.40
C GLY A 91 0.04 -14.21 11.14
N VAL A 92 0.06 -13.68 9.93
CA VAL A 92 -0.94 -12.73 9.41
C VAL A 92 -1.66 -13.42 8.26
N TYR A 93 -2.82 -14.01 8.56
CA TYR A 93 -3.68 -14.69 7.60
C TYR A 93 -4.16 -13.71 6.51
N LEU A 94 -3.99 -14.07 5.22
CA LEU A 94 -4.38 -13.20 4.11
C LEU A 94 -5.84 -13.44 3.69
N THR A 95 -6.69 -12.45 3.92
CA THR A 95 -8.10 -12.47 3.51
C THR A 95 -8.52 -11.16 2.88
N SER A 96 -9.46 -11.20 1.94
CA SER A 96 -10.16 -10.01 1.43
C SER A 96 -11.22 -9.47 2.39
N GLU A 97 -11.54 -10.22 3.47
CA GLU A 97 -12.50 -9.80 4.50
C GLU A 97 -12.03 -8.58 5.30
N SER A 98 -12.99 -7.79 5.79
CA SER A 98 -12.71 -6.54 6.51
C SER A 98 -11.87 -6.72 7.79
N TRP A 99 -11.98 -7.86 8.47
CA TRP A 99 -11.20 -8.21 9.66
C TRP A 99 -9.71 -8.50 9.38
N TYR A 100 -9.26 -8.48 8.12
CA TYR A 100 -7.83 -8.53 7.80
C TYR A 100 -7.04 -7.44 8.52
N GLN A 101 -7.61 -6.24 8.63
CA GLN A 101 -6.95 -5.13 9.30
C GLN A 101 -6.72 -5.42 10.79
N ASP A 102 -7.53 -6.27 11.42
CA ASP A 102 -7.35 -6.67 12.82
C ASP A 102 -6.22 -7.67 13.00
N GLN A 103 -6.00 -8.58 12.04
CA GLN A 103 -4.80 -9.41 12.01
C GLN A 103 -3.53 -8.56 11.89
N VAL A 104 -3.54 -7.55 11.01
CA VAL A 104 -2.44 -6.57 10.88
C VAL A 104 -2.28 -5.72 12.15
N ASN A 105 -3.37 -5.35 12.83
CA ASN A 105 -3.32 -4.62 14.10
C ASN A 105 -2.66 -5.47 15.19
N ALA A 106 -3.12 -6.71 15.38
CA ALA A 106 -2.59 -7.64 16.37
C ALA A 106 -1.11 -7.98 16.13
N ALA A 107 -0.70 -8.20 14.88
CA ALA A 107 0.70 -8.46 14.53
C ALA A 107 1.65 -7.30 14.89
N VAL A 108 1.18 -6.06 14.75
CA VAL A 108 1.97 -4.88 15.15
C VAL A 108 1.93 -4.70 16.67
N ASN A 109 0.76 -4.84 17.30
CA ASN A 109 0.59 -4.78 18.75
C ASN A 109 1.45 -5.83 19.47
N ALA A 110 1.65 -7.00 18.88
CA ALA A 110 2.54 -8.05 19.37
C ALA A 110 4.00 -7.56 19.56
N VAL A 111 4.51 -6.72 18.64
CA VAL A 111 5.87 -6.15 18.72
C VAL A 111 5.93 -4.93 19.67
N VAL A 112 4.80 -4.26 19.90
CA VAL A 112 4.66 -3.22 20.94
C VAL A 112 4.73 -3.88 22.33
N ASN A 113 3.85 -4.85 22.57
CA ASN A 113 3.50 -5.38 23.89
C ASN A 113 4.39 -6.57 24.34
N SER A 114 4.82 -7.42 23.40
CA SER A 114 5.54 -8.68 23.65
C SER A 114 6.88 -8.79 22.89
N PRO A 115 7.73 -7.74 22.87
CA PRO A 115 8.87 -7.66 21.94
C PRO A 115 9.98 -8.71 22.14
N ALA A 116 10.12 -9.30 23.33
CA ALA A 116 11.07 -10.38 23.56
C ALA A 116 10.59 -11.72 22.96
N THR A 117 9.27 -11.88 22.88
CA THR A 117 8.55 -13.08 22.44
C THR A 117 8.55 -13.22 20.92
N ILE A 118 8.33 -12.11 20.19
CA ILE A 118 8.17 -12.14 18.73
C ILE A 118 9.52 -12.29 18.03
N LYS A 119 9.68 -13.35 17.23
CA LYS A 119 10.89 -13.58 16.41
C LYS A 119 10.72 -13.18 14.96
N ALA A 120 9.52 -13.33 14.41
CA ALA A 120 9.16 -12.87 13.08
C ALA A 120 7.64 -12.64 12.96
N ILE A 121 7.24 -11.85 11.96
CA ILE A 121 5.87 -11.76 11.46
C ILE A 121 5.82 -12.49 10.11
N LEU A 122 4.90 -13.43 9.93
CA LEU A 122 4.76 -14.26 8.73
C LEU A 122 3.46 -13.94 8.00
N VAL A 123 3.56 -13.26 6.86
CA VAL A 123 2.43 -12.74 6.08
C VAL A 123 2.02 -13.76 5.02
N GLY A 124 0.89 -14.44 5.26
CA GLY A 124 0.34 -15.47 4.39
C GLY A 124 1.01 -16.85 4.47
N ASN A 125 0.26 -17.86 4.00
CA ASN A 125 0.63 -19.27 3.96
C ASN A 125 0.10 -19.92 2.67
N GLU A 126 1.00 -20.25 1.73
CA GLU A 126 0.70 -20.88 0.43
C GLU A 126 -0.17 -20.01 -0.52
N ASP A 127 -0.22 -18.72 -0.19
CA ASP A 127 -1.05 -17.67 -0.80
C ASP A 127 -0.68 -17.23 -2.23
N VAL A 128 0.45 -17.69 -2.78
CA VAL A 128 0.95 -17.22 -4.09
C VAL A 128 0.31 -17.93 -5.29
N VAL A 129 -0.17 -17.13 -6.25
CA VAL A 129 -0.60 -17.58 -7.58
C VAL A 129 0.47 -18.41 -8.30
N PRO A 130 0.11 -19.49 -9.01
CA PRO A 130 -1.24 -19.85 -9.44
C PRO A 130 -2.08 -20.64 -8.42
N ASN A 131 -1.48 -21.06 -7.30
CA ASN A 131 -2.12 -22.04 -6.41
C ASN A 131 -2.83 -21.39 -5.21
N GLY A 132 -2.26 -20.32 -4.66
CA GLY A 132 -2.97 -19.39 -3.78
C GLY A 132 -3.54 -18.19 -4.57
N PRO A 133 -4.37 -17.34 -3.94
CA PRO A 133 -5.16 -16.35 -4.68
C PRO A 133 -4.45 -14.99 -4.87
N TYR A 134 -3.28 -14.76 -4.27
CA TYR A 134 -2.61 -13.45 -4.26
C TYR A 134 -1.34 -13.42 -5.13
N SER A 135 -1.05 -12.26 -5.72
CA SER A 135 0.22 -12.06 -6.45
C SER A 135 1.39 -11.78 -5.49
N VAL A 136 2.61 -12.14 -5.90
CA VAL A 136 3.86 -11.75 -5.20
C VAL A 136 3.89 -10.25 -4.89
N ALA A 137 3.53 -9.41 -5.87
CA ALA A 137 3.51 -7.96 -5.71
C ALA A 137 2.48 -7.47 -4.67
N CYS A 138 1.49 -8.29 -4.35
CA CYS A 138 0.55 -8.07 -3.26
C CYS A 138 1.19 -8.35 -1.90
N ILE A 139 1.71 -9.58 -1.70
CA ILE A 139 2.32 -10.00 -0.43
C ILE A 139 3.51 -9.11 -0.06
N VAL A 140 4.33 -8.71 -1.04
CA VAL A 140 5.42 -7.74 -0.85
C VAL A 140 4.93 -6.39 -0.33
N LYS A 141 3.80 -5.86 -0.84
CA LYS A 141 3.21 -4.61 -0.32
C LYS A 141 2.74 -4.76 1.13
N LEU A 142 2.15 -5.89 1.48
CA LEU A 142 1.66 -6.17 2.83
C LEU A 142 2.81 -6.31 3.83
N MET A 143 3.85 -7.09 3.49
CA MET A 143 5.09 -7.19 4.29
C MET A 143 5.73 -5.82 4.50
N ASN A 144 5.88 -5.03 3.42
CA ASN A 144 6.50 -3.70 3.51
C ASN A 144 5.66 -2.71 4.32
N SER A 145 4.32 -2.79 4.25
CA SER A 145 3.40 -1.98 5.07
C SER A 145 3.53 -2.31 6.56
N ILE A 146 3.49 -3.60 6.92
CA ILE A 146 3.66 -4.08 8.30
C ILE A 146 5.03 -3.67 8.84
N ARG A 147 6.13 -3.93 8.11
CA ARG A 147 7.49 -3.55 8.52
C ARG A 147 7.62 -2.04 8.77
N THR A 148 7.01 -1.22 7.90
CA THR A 148 6.98 0.25 8.06
C THR A 148 6.21 0.66 9.31
N ARG A 149 5.02 0.09 9.55
CA ARG A 149 4.19 0.42 10.72
C ARG A 149 4.84 -0.02 12.03
N VAL A 150 5.45 -1.20 12.10
CA VAL A 150 6.22 -1.65 13.28
C VAL A 150 7.37 -0.68 13.58
N LEU A 151 8.16 -0.33 12.58
CA LEU A 151 9.29 0.61 12.75
C LEU A 151 8.82 1.99 13.23
N GLN A 152 7.72 2.50 12.67
CA GLN A 152 7.14 3.78 13.08
C GLN A 152 6.56 3.76 14.50
N GLN A 153 5.92 2.67 14.92
CA GLN A 153 5.23 2.59 16.23
C GLN A 153 6.14 2.14 17.39
N THR A 154 7.25 1.43 17.10
CA THR A 154 8.13 0.86 18.14
C THR A 154 9.58 1.29 18.06
N GLY A 155 10.04 1.85 16.94
CA GLY A 155 11.46 2.06 16.66
C GLY A 155 12.27 0.77 16.47
N ARG A 156 11.63 -0.41 16.45
CA ARG A 156 12.28 -1.72 16.32
C ARG A 156 12.25 -2.21 14.89
N PHE A 157 13.30 -2.94 14.52
CA PHE A 157 13.25 -3.88 13.40
C PHE A 157 12.79 -5.25 13.92
N VAL A 158 11.84 -5.87 13.22
CA VAL A 158 11.46 -7.28 13.38
C VAL A 158 11.53 -7.92 11.98
N PRO A 159 11.99 -9.17 11.84
CA PRO A 159 11.90 -9.88 10.56
C PRO A 159 10.44 -10.01 10.11
N VAL A 160 10.13 -9.54 8.90
CA VAL A 160 8.83 -9.72 8.25
C VAL A 160 9.01 -10.58 7.00
N GLY A 161 8.32 -11.72 6.97
CA GLY A 161 8.44 -12.74 5.93
C GLY A 161 7.09 -13.23 5.43
N THR A 162 7.11 -14.32 4.67
CA THR A 162 5.92 -15.01 4.13
C THR A 162 6.20 -16.51 4.02
N VAL A 163 5.13 -17.32 4.02
CA VAL A 163 5.23 -18.79 3.94
C VAL A 163 4.60 -19.30 2.66
N GLN A 164 5.34 -20.10 1.89
CA GLN A 164 4.87 -20.76 0.65
C GLN A 164 5.44 -22.19 0.60
N ARG A 165 4.87 -23.09 -0.20
CA ARG A 165 5.45 -24.45 -0.31
C ARG A 165 6.74 -24.45 -1.10
N ILE A 166 7.45 -25.56 -0.96
CA ILE A 166 8.60 -25.90 -1.77
C ILE A 166 8.34 -25.79 -3.28
N VAL A 167 7.14 -26.11 -3.79
CA VAL A 167 6.85 -26.07 -5.23
C VAL A 167 6.76 -24.65 -5.79
N GLU A 168 6.26 -23.68 -5.01
CA GLU A 168 6.36 -22.26 -5.38
C GLU A 168 7.84 -21.83 -5.37
N TRP A 169 8.59 -22.11 -4.30
CA TRP A 169 9.99 -21.67 -4.17
C TRP A 169 10.94 -22.29 -5.22
N THR A 170 10.71 -23.54 -5.62
CA THR A 170 11.52 -24.28 -6.62
C THR A 170 11.06 -24.08 -8.07
N SER A 171 9.91 -23.43 -8.31
CA SER A 171 9.34 -23.16 -9.64
C SER A 171 10.28 -22.47 -10.64
N GLY A 172 11.32 -21.79 -10.16
CA GLY A 172 12.22 -20.99 -10.96
C GLY A 172 11.65 -19.63 -11.41
N ASP A 173 10.45 -19.26 -10.98
CA ASP A 173 9.79 -18.01 -11.35
C ASP A 173 10.58 -16.77 -10.84
N PRO A 174 10.93 -15.79 -11.71
CA PRO A 174 11.48 -14.50 -11.29
C PRO A 174 10.66 -13.78 -10.20
N ALA A 175 9.34 -13.94 -10.17
CA ALA A 175 8.48 -13.39 -9.12
C ALA A 175 8.81 -13.98 -7.74
N MET A 176 9.09 -15.29 -7.64
CA MET A 176 9.48 -15.91 -6.36
C MET A 176 10.86 -15.43 -5.89
N ARG A 177 11.78 -15.12 -6.81
CA ARG A 177 13.02 -14.38 -6.46
C ARG A 177 12.75 -12.96 -5.97
N THR A 178 11.77 -12.25 -6.53
CA THR A 178 11.33 -10.93 -6.00
C THR A 178 10.70 -11.04 -4.61
N LEU A 179 9.94 -12.10 -4.33
CA LEU A 179 9.36 -12.38 -3.01
C LEU A 179 10.47 -12.62 -1.97
N ALA A 180 11.42 -13.52 -2.28
CA ALA A 180 12.59 -13.82 -1.44
C ALA A 180 13.50 -12.60 -1.17
N ALA A 181 13.61 -11.68 -2.15
CA ALA A 181 14.37 -10.44 -1.97
C ALA A 181 13.71 -9.49 -0.96
N ASN A 182 12.38 -9.43 -0.91
CA ASN A 182 11.61 -8.51 -0.05
C ASN A 182 11.20 -9.10 1.31
N ALA A 183 11.27 -10.42 1.47
CA ALA A 183 11.05 -11.11 2.74
C ALA A 183 12.32 -11.14 3.58
N ASP A 184 12.22 -10.90 4.88
CA ASP A 184 13.31 -11.13 5.85
C ASP A 184 13.38 -12.61 6.27
N VAL A 185 12.23 -13.29 6.24
CA VAL A 185 12.10 -14.74 6.45
C VAL A 185 11.42 -15.38 5.24
N ILE A 186 12.09 -16.35 4.62
CA ILE A 186 11.60 -17.18 3.53
C ILE A 186 11.08 -18.46 4.18
N GLY A 187 9.78 -18.49 4.48
CA GLY A 187 9.11 -19.66 5.05
C GLY A 187 8.78 -20.69 3.98
N VAL A 188 9.24 -21.92 4.19
CA VAL A 188 9.09 -23.04 3.26
C VAL A 188 8.32 -24.16 3.94
N ASN A 189 7.19 -24.55 3.35
CA ASN A 189 6.47 -25.77 3.73
C ASN A 189 7.01 -26.94 2.88
N ILE A 190 7.54 -27.97 3.55
CA ILE A 190 8.15 -29.16 2.90
C ILE A 190 7.60 -30.42 3.57
N TYR A 191 6.71 -31.15 2.90
CA TYR A 191 6.10 -32.37 3.42
C TYR A 191 6.50 -33.60 2.58
N PRO A 192 7.57 -34.35 2.93
CA PRO A 192 7.95 -35.58 2.22
C PRO A 192 6.82 -36.61 2.12
N PHE A 193 5.85 -36.57 3.05
CA PHE A 193 4.62 -37.36 3.02
C PHE A 193 3.82 -37.27 1.70
N PHE A 194 3.80 -36.12 1.03
CA PHE A 194 3.03 -35.96 -0.23
C PHE A 194 3.81 -36.35 -1.50
N PHE A 195 5.08 -36.78 -1.38
CA PHE A 195 5.94 -37.16 -2.50
C PHE A 195 5.94 -38.68 -2.73
N ALA A 196 5.67 -39.10 -3.97
CA ALA A 196 5.53 -40.51 -4.35
C ALA A 196 6.84 -41.34 -4.24
N ASP A 197 7.98 -40.67 -4.27
CA ASP A 197 9.34 -41.21 -4.20
C ASP A 197 9.93 -41.23 -2.78
N PHE A 198 9.10 -41.08 -1.74
CA PHE A 198 9.54 -41.19 -0.35
C PHE A 198 10.04 -42.60 0.00
N ASP A 199 11.29 -42.69 0.43
CA ASP A 199 11.94 -43.91 0.92
C ASP A 199 12.01 -43.89 2.47
N PRO A 200 11.31 -44.80 3.19
CA PRO A 200 11.38 -44.87 4.65
C PRO A 200 12.75 -45.31 5.20
N SER A 201 13.66 -45.83 4.37
CA SER A 201 15.05 -46.10 4.74
C SER A 201 15.95 -44.86 4.62
N ALA A 202 15.52 -43.85 3.86
CA ALA A 202 16.18 -42.56 3.71
C ALA A 202 15.19 -41.39 3.94
N PRO A 203 14.53 -41.31 5.12
CA PRO A 203 13.33 -40.48 5.35
C PRO A 203 13.55 -38.96 5.18
N THR A 204 14.80 -38.50 5.16
CA THR A 204 15.17 -37.09 4.95
C THR A 204 15.67 -36.80 3.53
N ALA A 205 15.67 -37.77 2.61
CA ALA A 205 16.20 -37.58 1.24
C ALA A 205 15.51 -36.45 0.47
N ILE A 206 14.19 -36.42 0.46
CA ILE A 206 13.39 -35.33 -0.16
C ILE A 206 13.67 -33.99 0.52
N LEU A 207 13.82 -33.98 1.86
CA LEU A 207 14.13 -32.76 2.61
C LEU A 207 15.53 -32.23 2.28
N ASN A 208 16.54 -33.10 2.24
CA ASN A 208 17.91 -32.79 1.86
C ASN A 208 18.01 -32.22 0.45
N SER A 209 17.39 -32.86 -0.54
CA SER A 209 17.42 -32.42 -1.94
C SER A 209 16.80 -31.03 -2.12
N ASN A 210 15.64 -30.81 -1.51
CA ASN A 210 14.95 -29.52 -1.55
C ASN A 210 15.72 -28.43 -0.80
N TRP A 211 16.25 -28.73 0.39
CA TRP A 211 17.06 -27.78 1.17
C TRP A 211 18.37 -27.41 0.47
N THR A 212 19.02 -28.38 -0.19
CA THR A 212 20.22 -28.15 -1.00
C THR A 212 19.92 -27.21 -2.17
N TRP A 213 18.78 -27.39 -2.86
CA TRP A 213 18.36 -26.49 -3.94
C TRP A 213 18.06 -25.07 -3.42
N LEU A 214 17.35 -24.96 -2.29
CA LEU A 214 17.00 -23.68 -1.67
C LEU A 214 18.25 -22.90 -1.24
N THR A 215 19.20 -23.56 -0.56
CA THR A 215 20.44 -22.93 -0.10
C THR A 215 21.42 -22.57 -1.22
N GLN A 216 21.28 -23.16 -2.42
CA GLN A 216 21.97 -22.73 -3.63
C GLN A 216 21.30 -21.54 -4.34
N THR A 217 20.03 -21.25 -4.03
CA THR A 217 19.21 -20.26 -4.74
C THR A 217 18.90 -19.00 -3.92
N TYR A 218 18.79 -19.15 -2.60
CA TYR A 218 18.37 -18.11 -1.66
C TYR A 218 19.33 -18.02 -0.45
N PRO A 219 19.45 -16.85 0.21
CA PRO A 219 20.31 -16.70 1.38
C PRO A 219 19.86 -17.61 2.53
N VAL A 220 20.74 -18.48 3.02
CA VAL A 220 20.42 -19.51 4.01
C VAL A 220 19.98 -18.95 5.36
N GLU A 221 20.47 -17.76 5.71
CA GLU A 221 20.10 -17.01 6.90
C GLU A 221 18.64 -16.51 6.89
N LYS A 222 17.99 -16.49 5.71
CA LYS A 222 16.55 -16.18 5.58
C LYS A 222 15.67 -17.43 5.57
N LEU A 223 16.21 -18.61 5.26
CA LEU A 223 15.41 -19.83 5.05
C LEU A 223 14.94 -20.43 6.38
N LEU A 224 13.65 -20.75 6.43
CA LEU A 224 12.97 -21.37 7.58
C LEU A 224 12.03 -22.47 7.08
N ILE A 225 12.14 -23.69 7.60
CA ILE A 225 11.10 -24.70 7.40
C ILE A 225 9.97 -24.32 8.35
N THR A 226 8.88 -23.84 7.78
CA THR A 226 7.71 -23.33 8.52
C THR A 226 6.63 -24.37 8.71
N GLU A 227 6.68 -25.46 7.92
CA GLU A 227 5.91 -26.68 8.12
C GLU A 227 6.67 -27.89 7.57
N THR A 228 6.68 -28.97 8.36
CA THR A 228 6.87 -30.34 7.89
C THR A 228 6.14 -31.30 8.82
N GLY A 229 5.67 -32.44 8.33
CA GLY A 229 4.89 -33.36 9.15
C GLY A 229 4.58 -34.68 8.45
N TRP A 230 4.01 -35.61 9.21
CA TRP A 230 3.52 -36.89 8.73
C TRP A 230 2.33 -37.34 9.60
N PRO A 231 1.15 -37.63 9.02
CA PRO A 231 -0.06 -37.92 9.78
C PRO A 231 -0.04 -39.31 10.44
N THR A 232 -0.61 -39.42 11.63
CA THR A 232 -0.57 -40.65 12.45
C THR A 232 -1.63 -41.68 12.10
N ALA A 233 -2.66 -41.31 11.35
CA ALA A 233 -3.76 -42.17 10.92
C ALA A 233 -4.43 -41.62 9.65
N GLY A 234 -5.38 -42.39 9.11
CA GLY A 234 -6.15 -42.06 7.91
C GLY A 234 -5.60 -42.67 6.61
N ALA A 235 -6.25 -42.38 5.48
CA ALA A 235 -5.88 -42.90 4.16
C ALA A 235 -4.67 -42.16 3.52
N PRO A 236 -3.73 -42.85 2.82
CA PRO A 236 -2.68 -42.18 2.04
C PRO A 236 -3.25 -41.45 0.82
N PRO A 237 -2.59 -40.38 0.34
CA PRO A 237 -3.04 -39.65 -0.85
C PRO A 237 -2.93 -40.52 -2.12
N PRO A 238 -3.87 -40.39 -3.10
CA PRO A 238 -3.92 -41.27 -4.27
C PRO A 238 -2.66 -41.31 -5.15
N TRP A 239 -1.82 -40.27 -5.10
CA TRP A 239 -0.57 -40.16 -5.86
C TRP A 239 0.66 -40.68 -5.11
N ALA A 240 0.58 -40.93 -3.80
CA ALA A 240 1.67 -41.46 -2.97
C ALA A 240 1.18 -42.57 -2.03
N THR A 241 0.54 -43.60 -2.60
CA THR A 241 -0.13 -44.69 -1.86
C THR A 241 0.77 -45.48 -0.91
N SER A 242 2.09 -45.52 -1.15
CA SER A 242 3.10 -46.10 -0.26
C SER A 242 3.25 -45.35 1.08
N ASN A 243 2.87 -44.07 1.11
CA ASN A 243 3.04 -43.18 2.25
C ASN A 243 1.86 -43.33 3.22
N VAL A 244 1.60 -44.56 3.66
CA VAL A 244 0.54 -44.89 4.63
C VAL A 244 0.71 -44.05 5.91
N PRO A 245 -0.30 -43.28 6.35
CA PRO A 245 -0.34 -42.65 7.66
C PRO A 245 -0.31 -43.70 8.79
N THR A 246 0.68 -43.61 9.68
CA THR A 246 0.73 -44.40 10.92
C THR A 246 1.52 -43.65 12.00
N PHE A 247 1.20 -43.89 13.27
CA PHE A 247 1.97 -43.34 14.40
C PHE A 247 3.47 -43.69 14.30
N ASP A 248 3.83 -44.92 13.95
CA ASP A 248 5.23 -45.33 13.82
C ASP A 248 5.97 -44.66 12.65
N LYS A 249 5.30 -44.43 11.50
CA LYS A 249 5.91 -43.68 10.39
C LYS A 249 6.03 -42.19 10.71
N SER A 250 5.03 -41.62 11.41
CA SER A 250 5.09 -40.24 11.90
C SER A 250 6.25 -40.03 12.86
N LYS A 251 6.37 -40.91 13.87
CA LYS A 251 7.49 -40.95 14.82
C LYS A 251 8.85 -41.18 14.15
N LEU A 252 8.93 -42.05 13.14
CA LEU A 252 10.13 -42.26 12.33
C LEU A 252 10.55 -40.97 11.63
N TYR A 253 9.60 -40.26 10.99
CA TYR A 253 9.90 -39.01 10.30
C TYR A 253 10.26 -37.88 11.28
N TYR A 254 9.54 -37.74 12.40
CA TYR A 254 9.84 -36.77 13.46
C TYR A 254 11.27 -36.94 14.01
N ASN A 255 11.64 -38.17 14.39
CA ASN A 255 13.00 -38.46 14.86
C ASN A 255 14.07 -38.13 13.81
N ALA A 256 13.80 -38.47 12.54
CA ALA A 256 14.72 -38.18 11.44
C ALA A 256 14.83 -36.68 11.15
N PHE A 257 13.75 -35.91 11.33
CA PHE A 257 13.74 -34.45 11.22
C PHE A 257 14.56 -33.78 12.35
N GLN A 258 14.44 -34.24 13.59
CA GLN A 258 15.29 -33.76 14.69
C GLN A 258 16.78 -34.04 14.43
N GLN A 259 17.12 -35.22 13.92
CA GLN A 259 18.49 -35.57 13.53
C GLN A 259 18.98 -34.71 12.35
N TRP A 260 18.11 -34.46 11.37
CA TRP A 260 18.40 -33.57 10.25
C TRP A 260 18.67 -32.13 10.70
N MET A 261 17.87 -31.61 11.64
CA MET A 261 18.09 -30.29 12.23
C MET A 261 19.46 -30.23 12.92
N GLN A 262 19.79 -31.24 13.75
CA GLN A 262 21.09 -31.31 14.43
C GLN A 262 22.26 -31.35 13.43
N ALA A 263 22.15 -32.18 12.38
CA ALA A 263 23.18 -32.33 11.35
C ALA A 263 23.41 -31.06 10.50
N ASN A 264 22.36 -30.24 10.30
CA ASN A 264 22.42 -28.98 9.56
C ASN A 264 22.62 -27.74 10.48
N GLY A 265 22.84 -27.94 11.78
CA GLY A 265 23.01 -26.83 12.75
C GLY A 265 21.75 -25.97 12.94
N ARG A 266 20.57 -26.50 12.61
CA ARG A 266 19.28 -25.79 12.61
C ARG A 266 18.62 -25.79 13.99
N GLN A 267 17.92 -24.69 14.28
CA GLN A 267 17.03 -24.53 15.43
C GLN A 267 15.82 -23.70 14.97
N GLY A 268 14.66 -23.91 15.59
CA GLY A 268 13.44 -23.14 15.29
C GLY A 268 12.73 -23.49 13.98
N ASP A 269 13.12 -24.56 13.28
CA ASP A 269 12.30 -25.14 12.20
C ASP A 269 11.07 -25.85 12.79
N PHE A 270 9.96 -25.87 12.03
CA PHE A 270 8.62 -26.17 12.55
C PHE A 270 8.03 -27.51 12.10
N TRP A 271 7.49 -28.26 13.06
CA TRP A 271 6.59 -29.38 12.82
C TRP A 271 5.13 -28.92 12.68
N TYR A 272 4.40 -29.53 11.75
CA TYR A 272 2.94 -29.42 11.61
C TYR A 272 2.30 -30.74 12.08
N SER A 273 1.50 -30.77 13.13
CA SER A 273 1.02 -29.69 14.03
C SER A 273 1.21 -30.04 15.51
N MET A 274 0.90 -29.12 16.42
CA MET A 274 0.86 -29.46 17.87
C MET A 274 -0.31 -30.40 18.21
N PHE A 275 -1.50 -30.08 17.71
CA PHE A 275 -2.75 -30.78 18.01
C PHE A 275 -3.45 -31.23 16.72
N ASP A 276 -4.13 -32.36 16.79
CA ASP A 276 -5.10 -32.80 15.77
C ASP A 276 -6.32 -31.86 15.69
N SER A 277 -6.96 -31.81 14.53
CA SER A 277 -8.27 -31.18 14.35
C SER A 277 -9.39 -31.97 15.01
N ARG A 278 -10.50 -31.29 15.33
CA ARG A 278 -11.69 -31.96 15.88
C ARG A 278 -12.43 -32.79 14.82
N PRO A 279 -13.10 -33.89 15.20
CA PRO A 279 -13.99 -34.65 14.32
C PRO A 279 -15.23 -33.88 13.81
N ASP A 280 -15.49 -32.67 14.31
CA ASP A 280 -16.53 -31.76 13.82
C ASP A 280 -16.00 -30.56 13.02
N GLU A 281 -14.69 -30.51 12.75
CA GLU A 281 -14.11 -29.67 11.69
C GLU A 281 -14.42 -30.28 10.31
N TRP A 282 -14.44 -29.47 9.24
CA TRP A 282 -14.60 -29.95 7.86
C TRP A 282 -13.26 -29.86 7.12
N LEU A 283 -12.54 -30.98 7.06
CA LEU A 283 -11.30 -31.11 6.30
C LEU A 283 -11.51 -31.89 4.99
N TRP A 284 -10.65 -31.61 4.01
CA TRP A 284 -10.75 -32.13 2.64
C TRP A 284 -10.27 -33.58 2.48
N ALA A 285 -9.47 -34.09 3.42
CA ALA A 285 -9.02 -35.48 3.48
C ALA A 285 -8.93 -35.99 4.92
N ASP A 286 -9.18 -37.29 5.08
CA ASP A 286 -9.16 -38.06 6.33
C ASP A 286 -7.80 -37.98 7.07
N LEU A 287 -6.70 -37.90 6.32
CA LEU A 287 -5.34 -37.78 6.87
C LEU A 287 -5.07 -36.43 7.57
N GLU A 288 -5.82 -35.37 7.24
CA GLU A 288 -5.57 -34.01 7.74
C GLU A 288 -5.91 -33.87 9.23
N TYR A 289 -6.86 -34.67 9.74
CA TYR A 289 -7.21 -34.70 11.16
C TYR A 289 -6.09 -35.25 12.06
N HIS A 290 -4.98 -35.75 11.49
CA HIS A 290 -4.05 -36.63 12.21
C HIS A 290 -2.58 -36.16 12.23
N PHE A 291 -2.29 -34.91 11.86
CA PHE A 291 -0.92 -34.34 11.87
C PHE A 291 -0.37 -33.95 13.26
N GLY A 292 -1.22 -33.90 14.30
CA GLY A 292 -0.84 -33.44 15.64
C GLY A 292 0.19 -34.33 16.34
N ILE A 293 1.00 -33.72 17.20
CA ILE A 293 1.80 -34.42 18.22
C ILE A 293 0.87 -34.97 19.32
N LEU A 294 -0.15 -34.18 19.69
CA LEU A 294 -1.25 -34.54 20.57
C LEU A 294 -2.55 -34.71 19.77
N ARG A 295 -3.55 -35.35 20.37
CA ARG A 295 -4.94 -35.31 19.87
C ARG A 295 -5.58 -33.94 20.10
N HIS A 296 -6.75 -33.72 19.51
CA HIS A 296 -7.51 -32.49 19.63
C HIS A 296 -7.92 -32.14 21.09
N ASP A 297 -7.99 -33.14 21.97
CA ASP A 297 -8.27 -33.01 23.42
C ASP A 297 -7.00 -32.82 24.28
N GLY A 298 -5.83 -32.65 23.65
CA GLY A 298 -4.53 -32.56 24.32
C GLY A 298 -3.99 -33.90 24.84
N SER A 299 -4.66 -35.03 24.59
CA SER A 299 -4.16 -36.34 25.02
C SER A 299 -2.99 -36.84 24.15
N VAL A 300 -2.07 -37.57 24.78
CA VAL A 300 -0.88 -38.12 24.11
C VAL A 300 -1.27 -39.26 23.18
N LYS A 301 -0.78 -39.20 21.93
CA LYS A 301 -0.94 -40.26 20.93
C LYS A 301 -0.14 -41.53 21.28
N THR A 302 -0.64 -42.69 20.87
CA THR A 302 -0.03 -44.00 21.21
C THR A 302 -0.07 -44.96 20.02
N ASN A 303 0.75 -46.01 20.04
CA ASN A 303 0.79 -47.08 19.02
C ASN A 303 -0.50 -47.93 18.88
N GLN A 304 -1.55 -47.69 19.67
CA GLN A 304 -2.85 -48.32 19.46
C GLN A 304 -3.47 -47.77 18.17
N SER A 305 -3.83 -48.63 17.22
CA SER A 305 -4.57 -48.21 16.02
C SER A 305 -5.88 -47.56 16.45
N GLU A 306 -6.05 -46.28 16.13
CA GLU A 306 -7.30 -45.58 16.39
C GLU A 306 -8.36 -46.19 15.49
N THR A 307 -9.37 -46.82 16.11
CA THR A 307 -10.47 -47.45 15.39
C THR A 307 -11.19 -46.35 14.61
N PRO A 308 -11.39 -46.48 13.28
CA PRO A 308 -11.97 -45.40 12.48
C PRO A 308 -13.35 -45.05 13.05
N THR A 309 -13.45 -43.88 13.67
CA THR A 309 -14.66 -43.42 14.36
C THR A 309 -15.72 -43.06 13.33
N THR A 310 -16.52 -44.06 12.97
CA THR A 310 -17.78 -43.85 12.25
C THR A 310 -18.55 -42.74 12.94
N LYS A 311 -18.78 -41.63 12.23
CA LYS A 311 -19.43 -40.40 12.70
C LYS A 311 -20.37 -40.67 13.88
N PRO A 312 -20.04 -40.22 15.12
CA PRO A 312 -20.90 -40.44 16.27
C PRO A 312 -22.32 -39.95 15.98
N PRO A 313 -23.37 -40.73 16.34
CA PRO A 313 -24.73 -40.24 16.21
C PRO A 313 -24.88 -38.98 17.07
N THR A 314 -25.50 -37.93 16.51
CA THR A 314 -25.75 -36.67 17.21
C THR A 314 -26.33 -36.95 18.60
N PRO A 315 -25.72 -36.45 19.69
CA PRO A 315 -26.25 -36.65 21.04
C PRO A 315 -27.71 -36.21 21.08
N ALA A 316 -28.60 -37.12 21.49
CA ALA A 316 -29.98 -36.75 21.77
C ALA A 316 -29.97 -35.70 22.90
N PRO A 317 -30.80 -34.64 22.83
CA PRO A 317 -30.75 -33.56 23.79
C PRO A 317 -31.00 -34.11 25.21
N THR A 318 -30.02 -33.90 26.09
CA THR A 318 -30.08 -34.35 27.48
C THR A 318 -31.36 -33.84 28.14
N PRO A 319 -32.23 -34.71 28.69
CA PRO A 319 -33.50 -34.27 29.26
C PRO A 319 -33.25 -33.36 30.47
N THR A 320 -33.88 -32.18 30.46
CA THR A 320 -33.76 -31.16 31.50
C THR A 320 -34.11 -31.74 32.87
N PRO A 321 -33.29 -31.54 33.93
CA PRO A 321 -33.59 -32.05 35.27
C PRO A 321 -34.91 -31.49 35.82
N SER A 322 -35.84 -32.38 36.19
CA SER A 322 -37.12 -32.03 36.80
C SER A 322 -36.94 -31.58 38.25
N THR A 323 -36.90 -30.27 38.50
CA THR A 323 -36.94 -29.73 39.87
C THR A 323 -38.34 -29.93 40.50
N PRO A 324 -38.43 -30.40 41.77
CA PRO A 324 -39.71 -30.70 42.41
C PRO A 324 -40.46 -29.45 42.89
N SER A 325 -41.78 -29.58 43.04
CA SER A 325 -42.68 -28.52 43.48
C SER A 325 -42.49 -28.15 44.97
N PRO A 326 -42.45 -26.85 45.34
CA PRO A 326 -42.35 -26.41 46.73
C PRO A 326 -43.74 -26.22 47.38
N THR A 327 -43.96 -26.87 48.53
CA THR A 327 -45.03 -26.53 49.48
C THR A 327 -44.70 -25.24 50.26
N PRO A 328 -45.71 -24.50 50.79
CA PRO A 328 -45.54 -23.10 51.18
C PRO A 328 -44.95 -22.89 52.59
N ASN A 329 -44.27 -21.75 52.76
CA ASN A 329 -43.75 -21.24 54.04
C ASN A 329 -44.57 -20.00 54.51
N PRO A 330 -44.90 -19.84 55.80
CA PRO A 330 -45.82 -18.79 56.24
C PRO A 330 -45.17 -17.42 56.53
N THR A 331 -45.90 -16.37 56.12
CA THR A 331 -46.09 -15.03 56.74
C THR A 331 -44.97 -14.37 57.56
N PRO A 332 -44.48 -13.21 57.07
CA PRO A 332 -44.12 -12.06 57.89
C PRO A 332 -45.21 -10.97 57.89
N ALA A 333 -45.26 -10.15 58.94
CA ALA A 333 -46.15 -9.00 59.10
C ALA A 333 -45.40 -7.66 58.81
N PRO A 334 -46.04 -6.47 58.70
CA PRO A 334 -45.97 -5.75 57.42
C PRO A 334 -45.61 -4.24 57.50
N THR A 335 -45.72 -3.57 56.35
CA THR A 335 -45.85 -2.09 56.17
C THR A 335 -44.56 -1.26 56.39
N LEU A 336 -44.33 -0.09 55.77
CA LEU A 336 -45.19 0.89 55.05
C LEU A 336 -44.57 1.38 53.72
N SER A 337 -45.43 1.76 52.75
CA SER A 337 -45.32 2.85 51.74
C SER A 337 -44.04 3.03 50.90
N ALA A 338 -44.04 3.37 49.60
CA ALA A 338 -45.08 3.83 48.64
C ALA A 338 -44.46 3.82 47.21
N LEU A 339 -45.16 3.92 46.06
CA LEU A 339 -46.60 4.05 45.73
C LEU A 339 -46.88 3.47 44.30
N THR A 340 -48.07 3.74 43.76
CA THR A 340 -48.67 3.30 42.48
C THR A 340 -48.65 4.43 41.40
N PRO A 341 -49.03 4.25 40.10
CA PRO A 341 -49.94 3.22 39.54
C PRO A 341 -49.63 2.60 38.15
N SER A 342 -50.53 1.68 37.76
CA SER A 342 -50.64 0.99 36.45
C SER A 342 -51.80 1.59 35.61
N PRO A 343 -52.06 1.18 34.34
CA PRO A 343 -52.84 -0.05 34.07
C PRO A 343 -52.44 -0.88 32.80
N THR A 344 -53.16 -2.00 32.62
CA THR A 344 -52.91 -3.19 31.77
C THR A 344 -53.42 -3.14 30.31
N PRO A 345 -52.85 -3.91 29.35
CA PRO A 345 -53.33 -4.07 27.95
C PRO A 345 -54.07 -5.41 27.63
N ASN A 346 -54.71 -5.53 26.44
CA ASN A 346 -55.05 -6.77 25.68
C ASN A 346 -55.91 -6.49 24.40
N PRO A 347 -56.31 -7.44 23.51
CA PRO A 347 -55.64 -8.67 22.97
C PRO A 347 -55.86 -9.00 21.43
N THR A 348 -54.91 -9.69 20.74
CA THR A 348 -55.09 -10.90 19.84
C THR A 348 -56.00 -10.84 18.53
N PRO A 349 -55.97 -11.74 17.47
CA PRO A 349 -55.06 -12.81 16.93
C PRO A 349 -54.63 -12.77 15.41
N LEU A 350 -53.86 -13.80 14.98
CA LEU A 350 -53.51 -14.42 13.65
C LEU A 350 -54.67 -14.70 12.63
N PRO A 351 -54.50 -15.33 11.41
CA PRO A 351 -53.34 -15.84 10.60
C PRO A 351 -53.37 -15.37 9.08
N THR A 352 -52.97 -16.01 7.92
CA THR A 352 -52.54 -17.38 7.47
C THR A 352 -51.93 -17.43 6.01
N GLN A 353 -50.83 -18.20 5.75
CA GLN A 353 -50.41 -18.92 4.47
C GLN A 353 -50.23 -18.15 3.10
N ARG A 354 -49.59 -18.65 2.01
CA ARG A 354 -49.02 -19.98 1.57
C ARG A 354 -47.83 -19.82 0.54
N SER A 355 -47.15 -20.91 0.13
CA SER A 355 -46.03 -20.99 -0.87
C SER A 355 -46.18 -22.21 -1.83
N PRO A 356 -45.75 -22.16 -3.11
CA PRO A 356 -44.57 -22.96 -3.62
C PRO A 356 -43.76 -22.36 -4.83
N THR A 357 -42.41 -22.33 -4.89
CA THR A 357 -41.38 -23.30 -5.44
C THR A 357 -41.03 -23.17 -6.99
N PRO A 358 -40.03 -23.85 -7.65
CA PRO A 358 -38.81 -23.13 -8.16
C PRO A 358 -38.23 -23.46 -9.59
N SER A 359 -37.11 -22.78 -9.95
CA SER A 359 -36.00 -23.20 -10.87
C SER A 359 -36.23 -23.23 -12.40
N PRO A 360 -35.19 -23.26 -13.29
CA PRO A 360 -33.79 -23.74 -13.10
C PRO A 360 -32.63 -22.78 -13.49
N THR A 361 -31.39 -23.28 -13.36
CA THR A 361 -30.08 -22.58 -13.37
C THR A 361 -29.18 -22.98 -14.55
N PRO A 362 -28.30 -22.09 -15.06
CA PRO A 362 -27.06 -22.45 -15.76
C PRO A 362 -25.79 -22.23 -14.91
N SER A 363 -24.76 -23.05 -15.12
CA SER A 363 -23.51 -23.14 -14.31
C SER A 363 -22.39 -22.17 -14.79
N PRO A 364 -21.19 -22.08 -14.16
CA PRO A 364 -20.61 -20.78 -13.81
C PRO A 364 -19.37 -20.37 -14.63
N THR A 365 -19.01 -19.09 -14.48
CA THR A 365 -17.70 -18.53 -14.85
C THR A 365 -16.85 -18.35 -13.57
N PRO A 366 -15.53 -18.62 -13.57
CA PRO A 366 -14.70 -18.45 -12.39
C PRO A 366 -14.67 -17.00 -11.85
N PRO A 367 -14.54 -16.80 -10.53
CA PRO A 367 -14.35 -15.47 -9.96
C PRO A 367 -12.98 -14.89 -10.36
N PRO A 368 -12.84 -13.56 -10.52
CA PRO A 368 -11.53 -12.93 -10.62
C PRO A 368 -10.76 -13.09 -9.30
N PRO A 369 -9.41 -13.19 -9.33
CA PRO A 369 -8.61 -13.29 -8.12
C PRO A 369 -8.78 -12.02 -7.24
N PRO A 370 -8.76 -12.15 -5.92
CA PRO A 370 -9.02 -11.04 -5.00
C PRO A 370 -7.99 -9.91 -5.16
N GLN A 371 -8.50 -8.68 -5.04
CA GLN A 371 -7.63 -7.51 -4.87
C GLN A 371 -6.93 -7.58 -3.51
N CYS A 372 -5.83 -6.83 -3.38
CA CYS A 372 -5.02 -6.88 -2.16
C CYS A 372 -5.83 -6.53 -0.90
N PRO A 373 -5.70 -7.32 0.18
CA PRO A 373 -6.23 -6.97 1.50
C PRO A 373 -5.87 -5.55 1.89
N VAL A 374 -6.88 -4.72 2.18
CA VAL A 374 -6.71 -3.27 2.28
C VAL A 374 -6.13 -2.90 3.65
N VAL A 375 -4.88 -2.46 3.68
CA VAL A 375 -4.28 -1.89 4.91
C VAL A 375 -4.58 -0.39 4.97
N ALA A 376 -5.39 0.01 5.95
CA ALA A 376 -5.81 1.39 6.19
C ALA A 376 -5.22 1.94 7.51
N PRO A 377 -4.64 3.15 7.51
CA PRO A 377 -4.12 3.77 8.73
C PRO A 377 -5.23 4.34 9.61
N PHE A 378 -5.12 4.15 10.93
CA PHE A 378 -6.13 4.55 11.93
C PHE A 378 -5.85 5.93 12.55
N PRO A 379 -6.84 6.84 12.65
CA PRO A 379 -6.79 8.03 13.52
C PRO A 379 -7.32 7.74 14.94
N ALA A 380 -6.93 8.58 15.91
CA ALA A 380 -7.31 8.49 17.33
C ALA A 380 -8.54 9.37 17.70
N PRO A 381 -9.28 9.07 18.79
CA PRO A 381 -10.48 9.82 19.18
C PRO A 381 -10.19 11.23 19.75
N SER A 382 -11.19 12.10 19.64
CA SER A 382 -11.21 13.42 20.29
C SER A 382 -12.28 13.50 21.40
N PRO A 383 -12.03 14.16 22.55
CA PRO A 383 -13.02 14.30 23.62
C PRO A 383 -14.21 15.20 23.22
N GLY A 384 -15.41 14.87 23.71
CA GLY A 384 -16.56 15.80 23.74
C GLY A 384 -17.83 15.35 22.99
N ALA A 385 -17.87 14.14 22.41
CA ALA A 385 -19.08 13.63 21.77
C ALA A 385 -20.21 13.31 22.78
N THR A 386 -21.46 13.31 22.30
CA THR A 386 -22.68 12.99 23.08
C THR A 386 -23.66 12.23 22.21
N CYS A 387 -24.54 11.37 22.73
CA CYS A 387 -25.49 10.67 21.88
C CYS A 387 -26.73 11.50 21.52
N SER A 388 -27.36 11.14 20.40
CA SER A 388 -28.70 11.58 20.01
C SER A 388 -29.78 11.06 20.97
N THR A 389 -30.97 11.65 20.89
CA THR A 389 -32.14 11.27 21.69
C THR A 389 -32.43 9.78 21.54
N ILE A 390 -32.51 9.06 22.67
CA ILE A 390 -32.73 7.61 22.70
C ILE A 390 -34.02 7.24 21.97
N GLN A 391 -33.89 6.33 21.01
CA GLN A 391 -34.96 5.76 20.21
C GLN A 391 -35.52 4.52 20.92
N PRO A 392 -36.75 4.56 21.45
CA PRO A 392 -37.37 3.40 22.09
C PRO A 392 -37.82 2.36 21.04
N ASP A 393 -37.97 1.12 21.48
CA ASP A 393 -38.31 -0.05 20.65
C ASP A 393 -37.46 -0.18 19.38
N THR A 394 -36.19 0.23 19.41
CA THR A 394 -35.36 0.35 18.21
C THR A 394 -34.09 -0.49 18.31
N ASP A 395 -33.78 -1.18 17.22
CA ASP A 395 -32.58 -1.98 17.01
C ASP A 395 -31.89 -1.59 15.71
N TYR A 396 -30.58 -1.79 15.65
CA TYR A 396 -29.79 -1.64 14.43
C TYR A 396 -29.08 -2.97 14.19
N ALA A 397 -29.49 -3.71 13.16
CA ALA A 397 -29.03 -5.08 12.95
C ALA A 397 -27.56 -5.14 12.53
N GLY A 398 -26.74 -5.91 13.25
CA GLY A 398 -25.32 -6.10 12.98
C GLY A 398 -24.43 -4.91 13.36
N ASN A 399 -23.22 -4.89 12.77
CA ASN A 399 -22.12 -3.95 13.03
C ASN A 399 -21.61 -3.92 14.49
N ASP A 400 -21.92 -4.94 15.29
CA ASP A 400 -21.49 -5.06 16.69
C ASP A 400 -19.96 -5.19 16.79
N ILE A 401 -19.35 -4.29 17.57
CA ILE A 401 -17.89 -4.22 17.84
C ILE A 401 -17.54 -4.47 19.31
N GLY A 402 -18.53 -4.80 20.13
CA GLY A 402 -18.35 -5.08 21.55
C GLY A 402 -19.65 -4.97 22.33
N MET A 403 -19.65 -5.49 23.56
CA MET A 403 -20.80 -5.38 24.46
C MET A 403 -20.35 -5.22 25.91
N SER A 404 -21.19 -4.58 26.71
CA SER A 404 -20.97 -4.36 28.15
C SER A 404 -22.26 -4.60 28.94
N GLN A 405 -22.17 -4.67 30.26
CA GLN A 405 -23.34 -4.69 31.15
C GLN A 405 -23.52 -3.31 31.80
N ARG A 406 -24.70 -2.71 31.63
CA ARG A 406 -25.06 -1.36 32.07
C ARG A 406 -26.52 -1.28 32.48
N ALA A 407 -26.80 -0.59 33.59
CA ALA A 407 -28.15 -0.49 34.15
C ALA A 407 -29.16 0.34 33.31
N SER A 408 -28.71 1.08 32.29
CA SER A 408 -29.59 1.84 31.39
C SER A 408 -28.94 2.19 30.05
N ALA A 409 -29.76 2.54 29.07
CA ALA A 409 -29.33 3.06 27.78
C ALA A 409 -28.47 4.34 27.84
N ASN A 410 -28.68 5.21 28.85
CA ASN A 410 -27.83 6.39 29.06
C ASN A 410 -26.38 6.02 29.41
N LEU A 411 -26.19 4.92 30.16
CA LEU A 411 -24.86 4.40 30.46
C LEU A 411 -24.26 3.63 29.27
N CYS A 412 -25.11 3.04 28.42
CA CYS A 412 -24.69 2.44 27.15
C CYS A 412 -24.22 3.51 26.13
N CYS A 413 -24.89 4.67 26.10
CA CYS A 413 -24.41 5.85 25.38
C CYS A 413 -23.00 6.26 25.85
N ALA A 414 -22.77 6.33 27.16
CA ALA A 414 -21.47 6.72 27.71
C ALA A 414 -20.35 5.75 27.30
N ASP A 415 -20.62 4.44 27.28
CA ASP A 415 -19.68 3.43 26.77
C ASP A 415 -19.39 3.60 25.27
N CYS A 416 -20.40 3.95 24.47
CA CYS A 416 -20.24 4.19 23.04
C CYS A 416 -19.43 5.46 22.76
N VAL A 417 -19.72 6.56 23.48
CA VAL A 417 -18.94 7.81 23.42
C VAL A 417 -17.48 7.61 23.86
N ALA A 418 -17.22 6.69 24.80
CA ALA A 418 -15.87 6.35 25.24
C ALA A 418 -15.12 5.42 24.26
N ASN A 419 -15.81 4.78 23.31
CA ASN A 419 -15.22 3.86 22.34
C ASN A 419 -14.96 4.58 21.00
N PRO A 420 -13.70 4.78 20.55
CA PRO A 420 -13.36 5.47 19.31
C PRO A 420 -14.00 4.92 18.03
N HIS A 421 -14.48 3.68 18.07
CA HIS A 421 -15.02 2.97 16.93
C HIS A 421 -16.55 2.86 16.98
N CYS A 422 -17.20 3.27 18.07
CA CYS A 422 -18.65 3.19 18.22
C CYS A 422 -19.36 4.44 17.68
N GLN A 423 -20.25 4.25 16.72
CA GLN A 423 -21.11 5.31 16.16
C GLN A 423 -22.57 5.13 16.57
N VAL A 424 -22.96 3.92 16.95
CA VAL A 424 -24.34 3.55 17.31
C VAL A 424 -24.29 2.59 18.50
N PHE A 425 -25.25 2.71 19.41
CA PHE A 425 -25.45 1.71 20.45
C PHE A 425 -26.89 1.20 20.44
N VAL A 426 -27.09 0.00 20.97
CA VAL A 426 -28.40 -0.54 21.34
C VAL A 426 -28.31 -1.12 22.74
N TRP A 427 -29.23 -0.75 23.63
CA TRP A 427 -29.35 -1.32 24.97
C TRP A 427 -30.59 -2.19 25.08
N TYR A 428 -30.46 -3.34 25.74
CA TYR A 428 -31.54 -4.29 25.96
C TYR A 428 -31.31 -5.10 27.25
N GLN A 429 -32.27 -5.05 28.18
CA GLN A 429 -32.30 -5.87 29.41
C GLN A 429 -30.96 -5.93 30.16
N GLY A 430 -30.33 -4.77 30.37
CA GLY A 430 -29.04 -4.64 31.06
C GLY A 430 -27.81 -4.80 30.16
N THR A 431 -27.94 -5.42 28.98
CA THR A 431 -26.83 -5.54 28.02
C THR A 431 -26.79 -4.31 27.11
N CYS A 432 -25.59 -3.76 26.94
CA CYS A 432 -25.26 -2.72 25.99
C CYS A 432 -24.50 -3.32 24.81
N TYR A 433 -24.94 -3.05 23.59
CA TYR A 433 -24.30 -3.46 22.34
C TYR A 433 -23.74 -2.22 21.65
N LEU A 434 -22.41 -2.20 21.44
CA LEU A 434 -21.68 -1.12 20.80
C LEU A 434 -21.49 -1.45 19.32
N LYS A 435 -21.77 -0.51 18.42
CA LYS A 435 -21.79 -0.75 16.97
C LYS A 435 -21.02 0.31 16.18
N SER A 436 -20.28 -0.12 15.17
CA SER A 436 -19.45 0.77 14.34
C SER A 436 -20.20 1.59 13.31
N ALA A 437 -21.40 1.16 12.91
CA ALA A 437 -22.26 1.88 11.99
C ALA A 437 -23.74 1.51 12.20
N ALA A 438 -24.64 2.39 11.77
CA ALA A 438 -26.07 2.10 11.72
C ALA A 438 -26.34 0.99 10.69
N GLY A 439 -26.67 -0.21 11.18
CA GLY A 439 -27.16 -1.30 10.34
C GLY A 439 -28.61 -1.08 9.90
N GLY A 440 -29.28 -2.15 9.44
CA GLY A 440 -30.71 -2.09 9.14
C GLY A 440 -31.51 -1.76 10.40
N MET A 441 -32.20 -0.61 10.41
CA MET A 441 -33.07 -0.23 11.53
C MET A 441 -34.29 -1.15 11.57
N ALA A 442 -34.50 -1.81 12.71
CA ALA A 442 -35.63 -2.69 12.96
C ALA A 442 -36.36 -2.26 14.23
N LYS A 443 -37.70 -2.33 14.24
CA LYS A 443 -38.47 -2.12 15.46
C LYS A 443 -38.40 -3.38 16.34
N SER A 444 -37.83 -3.26 17.53
CA SER A 444 -37.58 -4.36 18.46
C SER A 444 -37.95 -3.93 19.88
N ILE A 445 -39.08 -4.41 20.39
CA ILE A 445 -39.72 -3.86 21.59
C ILE A 445 -38.85 -4.03 22.83
N GLY A 446 -38.71 -2.95 23.60
CA GLY A 446 -37.84 -2.90 24.79
C GLY A 446 -36.35 -2.69 24.50
N ARG A 447 -35.92 -2.65 23.23
CA ARG A 447 -34.58 -2.15 22.86
C ARG A 447 -34.56 -0.62 22.85
N GLN A 448 -33.43 -0.03 23.26
CA GLN A 448 -33.22 1.42 23.31
C GLN A 448 -31.94 1.77 22.56
N ALA A 449 -32.07 2.39 21.39
CA ALA A 449 -30.94 2.71 20.53
C ALA A 449 -30.57 4.20 20.58
N GLY A 450 -29.35 4.53 20.16
CA GLY A 450 -28.92 5.90 19.96
C GLY A 450 -27.65 5.98 19.12
N THR A 451 -27.36 7.14 18.57
CA THR A 451 -26.20 7.39 17.70
C THR A 451 -25.29 8.44 18.32
N VAL A 452 -23.98 8.29 18.18
CA VAL A 452 -23.01 9.30 18.67
C VAL A 452 -23.10 10.54 17.79
N GLN A 453 -23.08 11.72 18.39
CA GLN A 453 -23.15 13.03 17.74
C GLN A 453 -21.94 13.89 18.19
N PRO A 454 -21.43 14.77 17.31
CA PRO A 454 -20.41 15.75 17.71
C PRO A 454 -20.98 16.77 18.71
N PRO A 455 -20.12 17.43 19.52
CA PRO A 455 -20.57 18.45 20.47
C PRO A 455 -21.33 19.60 19.78
N PRO A 456 -22.41 20.12 20.38
CA PRO A 456 -23.19 21.20 19.81
C PRO A 456 -22.41 22.53 19.81
N PRO A 457 -22.59 23.40 18.79
CA PRO A 457 -21.87 24.66 18.68
C PRO A 457 -22.33 25.68 19.74
N THR A 458 -21.37 26.31 20.41
CA THR A 458 -21.61 27.36 21.42
C THR A 458 -21.99 28.69 20.78
N LEU A 459 -23.29 29.01 20.79
CA LEU A 459 -23.82 30.25 20.23
C LEU A 459 -23.87 31.39 21.26
N SER A 460 -22.96 32.36 21.14
CA SER A 460 -23.14 33.74 21.63
C SER A 460 -22.18 34.71 20.92
N PRO A 461 -22.67 35.76 20.24
CA PRO A 461 -21.82 36.72 19.55
C PRO A 461 -21.34 37.86 20.48
N THR A 462 -20.04 38.15 20.46
CA THR A 462 -19.49 39.42 20.96
C THR A 462 -19.46 40.43 19.80
N PRO A 463 -20.04 41.64 19.92
CA PRO A 463 -20.03 42.62 18.85
C PRO A 463 -18.62 43.12 18.50
N ALA A 464 -18.31 43.24 17.21
CA ALA A 464 -17.06 43.83 16.73
C ALA A 464 -17.13 45.37 16.65
N PRO A 465 -16.05 46.10 16.96
CA PRO A 465 -16.00 47.55 16.83
C PRO A 465 -15.85 47.99 15.37
N THR A 466 -16.51 49.08 14.99
CA THR A 466 -16.36 49.73 13.68
C THR A 466 -15.30 50.83 13.70
N SER A 467 -14.49 50.90 12.64
CA SER A 467 -13.79 52.13 12.27
C SER A 467 -13.66 52.28 10.76
N GLN A 468 -13.88 53.51 10.29
CA GLN A 468 -13.97 53.93 8.89
C GLN A 468 -12.56 54.24 8.32
N PRO A 469 -12.29 54.05 7.01
CA PRO A 469 -10.97 54.30 6.43
C PRO A 469 -10.64 55.79 6.23
N THR A 470 -9.35 56.12 6.32
CA THR A 470 -8.79 57.46 6.04
C THR A 470 -7.92 57.42 4.76
N PRO A 471 -8.06 58.38 3.81
CA PRO A 471 -7.23 58.43 2.60
C PRO A 471 -5.75 58.83 2.84
N PRO A 472 -4.83 58.54 1.89
CA PRO A 472 -3.39 58.77 2.05
C PRO A 472 -2.93 60.18 1.65
N PRO A 473 -1.78 60.67 2.16
CA PRO A 473 -1.14 61.90 1.70
C PRO A 473 -0.36 61.73 0.38
N THR A 474 -0.34 62.79 -0.42
CA THR A 474 0.33 62.92 -1.73
C THR A 474 1.84 63.17 -1.59
N PRO A 475 2.71 62.70 -2.52
CA PRO A 475 4.18 62.88 -2.42
C PRO A 475 4.67 64.32 -2.67
N SER A 476 5.92 64.58 -2.26
CA SER A 476 6.63 65.85 -2.47
C SER A 476 8.00 65.61 -3.17
N PRO A 477 8.46 66.48 -4.09
CA PRO A 477 9.62 66.22 -4.94
C PRO A 477 10.95 66.83 -4.44
N THR A 478 12.07 66.15 -4.73
CA THR A 478 13.44 66.71 -4.62
C THR A 478 14.33 66.16 -5.75
N GLN A 479 15.34 66.94 -6.17
CA GLN A 479 16.14 66.71 -7.39
C GLN A 479 17.47 65.96 -7.15
N ALA A 480 18.11 65.53 -8.24
CA ALA A 480 19.31 64.68 -8.26
C ALA A 480 20.65 65.44 -8.17
N PRO A 481 21.71 64.77 -7.68
CA PRO A 481 23.10 65.05 -8.04
C PRO A 481 23.84 63.84 -8.65
N THR A 482 24.90 64.08 -9.41
CA THR A 482 25.76 63.10 -10.10
C THR A 482 27.19 63.04 -9.47
N PRO A 483 28.17 62.21 -9.90
CA PRO A 483 28.89 61.33 -8.96
C PRO A 483 30.40 61.57 -8.77
N PRO A 484 31.00 60.98 -7.72
CA PRO A 484 32.42 60.59 -7.64
C PRO A 484 32.63 59.05 -7.56
N PRO A 485 33.87 58.51 -7.61
CA PRO A 485 34.13 57.19 -8.23
C PRO A 485 34.32 55.97 -7.30
N THR A 486 34.32 54.80 -7.95
CA THR A 486 34.43 53.41 -7.46
C THR A 486 35.77 53.03 -6.80
N PRO A 487 35.74 52.15 -5.79
CA PRO A 487 36.72 51.07 -5.64
C PRO A 487 36.08 49.66 -5.63
N SER A 488 36.89 48.62 -5.91
CA SER A 488 36.45 47.25 -6.26
C SER A 488 35.76 46.48 -5.11
N PRO A 489 34.76 45.61 -5.41
CA PRO A 489 34.32 44.55 -4.50
C PRO A 489 35.35 43.41 -4.41
N ALA A 490 35.21 42.57 -3.37
CA ALA A 490 35.81 41.24 -3.25
C ALA A 490 34.70 40.20 -2.93
N PRO A 491 34.84 38.92 -3.35
CA PRO A 491 33.65 38.12 -3.67
C PRO A 491 33.13 37.22 -2.54
N ALA A 492 31.81 37.07 -2.48
CA ALA A 492 31.16 35.84 -1.99
C ALA A 492 31.23 34.75 -3.09
N PRO A 493 31.18 33.45 -2.75
CA PRO A 493 31.73 32.39 -3.61
C PRO A 493 30.93 32.11 -4.89
N THR A 494 31.64 31.99 -6.01
CA THR A 494 31.15 31.41 -7.25
C THR A 494 31.11 29.88 -7.17
N LEU A 495 30.04 29.28 -7.72
CA LEU A 495 30.06 27.88 -8.14
C LEU A 495 30.63 27.84 -9.56
N ASP A 496 31.96 27.83 -9.67
CA ASP A 496 32.63 28.16 -10.93
C ASP A 496 32.56 27.01 -11.96
N MET A 497 32.02 27.33 -13.14
CA MET A 497 31.97 26.45 -14.33
C MET A 497 33.28 26.51 -15.15
N CYS A 498 34.39 26.73 -14.46
CA CYS A 498 35.75 26.74 -15.01
C CYS A 498 36.58 25.70 -14.26
N SER A 499 37.46 24.99 -14.95
CA SER A 499 38.54 24.24 -14.28
C SER A 499 39.44 25.20 -13.50
N SER A 500 40.21 24.64 -12.56
CA SER A 500 41.43 25.31 -12.09
C SER A 500 42.33 25.67 -13.28
N ILE A 501 42.98 26.83 -13.20
CA ILE A 501 43.91 27.30 -14.25
C ILE A 501 45.20 26.51 -14.19
N GLU A 502 45.61 25.95 -15.32
CA GLU A 502 46.89 25.26 -15.50
C GLU A 502 47.96 26.27 -15.93
N HIS A 503 48.95 26.49 -15.09
CA HIS A 503 50.06 27.41 -15.36
C HIS A 503 51.12 26.79 -16.26
N ASP A 504 51.88 27.66 -16.96
CA ASP A 504 52.94 27.34 -17.92
C ASP A 504 52.52 26.25 -18.93
N THR A 505 51.25 26.27 -19.36
CA THR A 505 50.60 25.19 -20.13
C THR A 505 49.96 25.74 -21.41
N ASP A 506 50.21 25.05 -22.53
CA ASP A 506 49.57 25.27 -23.82
C ASP A 506 48.86 24.01 -24.31
N TYR A 507 47.87 24.19 -25.18
CA TYR A 507 47.21 23.12 -25.93
C TYR A 507 47.26 23.50 -27.41
N ALA A 508 48.13 22.86 -28.19
CA ALA A 508 48.42 23.32 -29.55
C ALA A 508 47.26 23.08 -30.54
N GLY A 509 46.73 24.15 -31.13
CA GLY A 509 45.73 24.13 -32.19
C GLY A 509 44.26 24.14 -31.72
N ASN A 510 43.36 23.81 -32.64
CA ASN A 510 41.89 23.82 -32.48
C ASN A 510 41.26 25.18 -32.11
N ASP A 511 41.96 26.27 -32.40
CA ASP A 511 41.50 27.64 -32.20
C ASP A 511 40.26 27.97 -33.06
N ILE A 512 39.18 28.40 -32.41
CA ILE A 512 37.92 28.84 -33.04
C ILE A 512 37.70 30.35 -32.94
N GLY A 513 38.63 31.07 -32.31
CA GLY A 513 38.62 32.52 -32.18
C GLY A 513 39.57 33.00 -31.08
N SER A 514 39.82 34.30 -31.03
CA SER A 514 40.57 34.92 -29.95
C SER A 514 40.00 36.29 -29.58
N THR A 515 40.27 36.71 -28.35
CA THR A 515 39.83 37.97 -27.74
C THR A 515 40.98 38.55 -26.92
N GLN A 516 40.98 39.87 -26.65
CA GLN A 516 41.94 40.45 -25.71
C GLN A 516 41.33 40.49 -24.31
N GLN A 517 42.02 39.89 -23.34
CA GLN A 517 41.58 39.80 -21.95
C GLN A 517 42.76 40.01 -20.99
N THR A 518 42.49 40.55 -19.81
CA THR A 518 43.54 40.89 -18.83
C THR A 518 44.04 39.70 -18.01
N SER A 519 43.38 38.54 -18.07
CA SER A 519 43.75 37.34 -17.31
C SER A 519 43.17 36.05 -17.89
N ALA A 520 43.72 34.91 -17.47
CA ALA A 520 43.17 33.58 -17.76
C ALA A 520 41.74 33.38 -17.22
N THR A 521 41.40 33.96 -16.07
CA THR A 521 40.04 33.89 -15.51
C THR A 521 39.02 34.63 -16.38
N ALA A 522 39.40 35.80 -16.90
CA ALA A 522 38.59 36.51 -17.89
C ALA A 522 38.51 35.76 -19.23
N CYS A 523 39.57 35.06 -19.62
CA CYS A 523 39.56 34.17 -20.78
C CYS A 523 38.58 32.98 -20.61
N CYS A 524 38.38 32.47 -19.38
CA CYS A 524 37.30 31.52 -19.12
C CYS A 524 35.90 32.13 -19.33
N ALA A 525 35.70 33.42 -19.02
CA ALA A 525 34.42 34.09 -19.28
C ALA A 525 34.10 34.14 -20.78
N ASP A 526 35.08 34.49 -21.62
CA ASP A 526 34.92 34.50 -23.08
C ASP A 526 34.69 33.09 -23.66
N CYS A 527 35.34 32.07 -23.10
CA CYS A 527 35.07 30.68 -23.47
C CYS A 527 33.66 30.22 -23.03
N LYS A 528 33.17 30.63 -21.85
CA LYS A 528 31.78 30.40 -21.42
C LYS A 528 30.75 31.10 -22.33
N ILE A 529 31.11 32.22 -22.96
CA ILE A 529 30.26 32.97 -23.90
C ILE A 529 30.20 32.32 -25.29
N ASN A 530 31.25 31.62 -25.72
CA ASN A 530 31.31 30.96 -27.02
C ASN A 530 30.83 29.49 -26.92
N PRO A 531 29.62 29.13 -27.40
CA PRO A 531 29.04 27.79 -27.21
C PRO A 531 29.76 26.66 -27.99
N LYS A 532 30.81 26.98 -28.75
CA LYS A 532 31.69 25.99 -29.38
C LYS A 532 33.03 25.83 -28.63
N CYS A 533 33.29 26.64 -27.60
CA CYS A 533 34.52 26.61 -26.82
C CYS A 533 34.41 25.57 -25.70
N GLN A 534 35.33 24.61 -25.66
CA GLN A 534 35.45 23.61 -24.59
C GLN A 534 36.65 23.89 -23.69
N LEU A 535 37.71 24.50 -24.23
CA LEU A 535 38.86 24.97 -23.47
C LEU A 535 39.43 26.27 -24.04
N PHE A 536 40.27 26.93 -23.26
CA PHE A 536 40.97 28.14 -23.65
C PHE A 536 42.43 28.09 -23.22
N VAL A 537 43.26 28.92 -23.86
CA VAL A 537 44.61 29.26 -23.39
C VAL A 537 44.77 30.77 -23.43
N TRP A 538 45.25 31.36 -22.33
CA TRP A 538 45.57 32.77 -22.23
C TRP A 538 47.08 33.00 -22.22
N TYR A 539 47.54 34.05 -22.91
CA TYR A 539 48.95 34.45 -22.98
C TYR A 539 49.09 35.94 -23.28
N GLN A 540 49.84 36.66 -22.44
CA GLN A 540 50.24 38.06 -22.66
C GLN A 540 49.11 39.01 -23.12
N GLY A 541 47.92 38.88 -22.51
CA GLY A 541 46.76 39.71 -22.82
C GLY A 541 45.84 39.17 -23.94
N THR A 542 46.21 38.08 -24.60
CA THR A 542 45.40 37.41 -25.63
C THR A 542 44.81 36.11 -25.10
N CYS A 543 43.50 35.95 -25.28
CA CYS A 543 42.73 34.76 -24.97
C CYS A 543 42.47 33.97 -26.27
N TYR A 544 42.82 32.69 -26.29
CA TYR A 544 42.66 31.80 -27.44
C TYR A 544 41.61 30.73 -27.13
N LEU A 545 40.44 30.83 -27.77
CA LEU A 545 39.27 29.97 -27.56
C LEU A 545 39.36 28.73 -28.45
N LYS A 546 39.18 27.53 -27.89
CA LYS A 546 39.39 26.25 -28.58
C LYS A 546 38.21 25.30 -28.45
N SER A 547 37.92 24.56 -29.52
CA SER A 547 36.76 23.65 -29.57
C SER A 547 37.01 22.26 -29.02
N THR A 548 38.26 21.80 -28.94
CA THR A 548 38.65 20.51 -28.35
C THR A 548 40.15 20.49 -28.04
N TRP A 549 40.58 19.62 -27.13
CA TRP A 549 41.95 19.55 -26.63
C TRP A 549 42.97 19.26 -27.75
N GLY A 550 43.96 20.14 -27.88
CA GLY A 550 45.16 19.91 -28.69
C GLY A 550 46.21 19.06 -27.95
N VAL A 551 47.41 18.97 -28.50
CA VAL A 551 48.55 18.37 -27.78
C VAL A 551 48.95 19.30 -26.63
N LYS A 552 48.92 18.79 -25.40
CA LYS A 552 49.36 19.53 -24.21
C LYS A 552 50.89 19.68 -24.18
N THR A 553 51.38 20.90 -24.02
CA THR A 553 52.82 21.18 -23.92
C THR A 553 53.11 22.19 -22.81
N THR A 554 54.30 22.11 -22.22
CA THR A 554 54.78 23.09 -21.22
C THR A 554 55.33 24.31 -21.95
N ALA A 555 54.75 25.48 -21.73
CA ALA A 555 55.09 26.73 -22.41
C ALA A 555 54.97 27.90 -21.42
N SER A 556 56.11 28.46 -21.01
CA SER A 556 56.11 29.38 -19.87
C SER A 556 55.34 30.68 -20.13
N GLY A 557 54.61 31.13 -19.10
CA GLY A 557 53.72 32.30 -19.15
C GLY A 557 52.34 32.04 -19.76
N ARG A 558 52.07 30.84 -20.31
CA ARG A 558 50.72 30.45 -20.78
C ARG A 558 49.88 29.90 -19.65
N GLN A 559 48.57 30.15 -19.71
CA GLN A 559 47.61 29.71 -18.70
C GLN A 559 46.39 29.09 -19.38
N ALA A 560 46.18 27.79 -19.19
CA ALA A 560 45.09 27.03 -19.80
C ALA A 560 43.95 26.75 -18.82
N GLY A 561 42.74 26.51 -19.34
CA GLY A 561 41.61 26.03 -18.55
C GLY A 561 40.48 25.54 -19.45
N PHE A 562 39.52 24.81 -18.89
CA PHE A 562 38.39 24.24 -19.63
C PHE A 562 37.04 24.50 -18.97
N ILE A 563 35.99 24.48 -19.79
CA ILE A 563 34.61 24.71 -19.34
C ILE A 563 34.05 23.41 -18.79
N THR A 564 33.68 23.42 -17.51
CA THR A 564 32.99 22.31 -16.85
C THR A 564 31.48 22.46 -17.07
N SER A 565 31.02 22.12 -18.28
CA SER A 565 29.63 22.28 -18.70
C SER A 565 28.63 21.50 -17.83
N PRO A 566 27.65 22.17 -17.18
CA PRO A 566 26.40 21.55 -16.74
C PRO A 566 25.37 21.54 -17.89
N THR A 567 24.12 21.16 -17.59
CA THR A 567 22.92 21.22 -18.48
C THR A 567 22.94 20.27 -19.71
N PRO A 568 21.79 19.97 -20.39
CA PRO A 568 20.50 20.69 -20.35
C PRO A 568 19.20 19.88 -20.08
N SER A 569 18.38 20.47 -19.19
CA SER A 569 16.92 20.74 -19.27
C SER A 569 15.90 19.65 -19.68
N PRO A 570 14.73 19.66 -18.99
CA PRO A 570 13.49 20.01 -19.68
C PRO A 570 12.72 21.20 -19.06
N THR A 571 11.92 21.88 -19.88
CA THR A 571 10.81 22.81 -19.51
C THR A 571 9.82 22.85 -20.69
N PRO A 572 8.54 23.26 -20.56
CA PRO A 572 7.93 24.21 -19.61
C PRO A 572 7.21 23.53 -18.42
N GLY A 573 6.85 24.22 -17.34
CA GLY A 573 6.90 25.66 -17.02
C GLY A 573 6.30 25.91 -15.62
N LEU A 574 6.65 27.02 -14.95
CA LEU A 574 6.33 27.20 -13.51
C LEU A 574 6.02 28.65 -13.05
N CYS A 575 5.86 29.61 -13.95
CA CYS A 575 5.43 30.98 -13.63
C CYS A 575 4.34 31.45 -14.60
N SER A 576 3.40 32.26 -14.11
CA SER A 576 2.41 32.94 -14.94
C SER A 576 3.06 33.94 -15.89
N ALA A 577 2.31 34.38 -16.90
CA ALA A 577 2.59 35.66 -17.54
C ALA A 577 2.64 36.77 -16.48
N ILE A 578 3.48 37.78 -16.70
CA ILE A 578 3.57 38.95 -15.82
C ILE A 578 2.27 39.74 -15.93
N GLN A 579 1.70 40.08 -14.77
CA GLN A 579 0.56 40.96 -14.65
C GLN A 579 1.09 42.38 -14.43
N GLU A 580 0.93 43.23 -15.43
CA GLU A 580 1.29 44.64 -15.37
C GLU A 580 0.34 45.44 -14.47
N ASP A 581 0.83 46.58 -13.95
CA ASP A 581 0.16 47.46 -12.99
C ASP A 581 -0.58 46.72 -11.86
N THR A 582 -0.01 45.61 -11.38
CA THR A 582 -0.65 44.67 -10.46
C THR A 582 0.19 44.48 -9.20
N ASP A 583 -0.47 44.60 -8.06
CA ASP A 583 0.01 44.26 -6.73
C ASP A 583 -0.85 43.15 -6.11
N TYR A 584 -0.27 42.46 -5.13
CA TYR A 584 -0.99 41.50 -4.28
C TYR A 584 -0.63 41.79 -2.83
N SER A 585 -1.64 42.12 -2.02
CA SER A 585 -1.46 42.19 -0.56
C SER A 585 -1.11 40.81 0.01
N GLY A 586 -0.33 40.78 1.09
CA GLY A 586 0.13 39.53 1.71
C GLY A 586 1.42 39.74 2.51
N THR A 587 1.89 38.67 3.17
CA THR A 587 3.15 38.69 3.92
C THR A 587 4.34 38.55 2.97
N ASP A 588 5.21 39.56 2.96
CA ASP A 588 6.53 39.44 2.36
C ASP A 588 7.41 38.55 3.23
N ILE A 589 7.89 37.44 2.65
CA ILE A 589 8.78 36.47 3.29
C ILE A 589 10.26 36.68 2.95
N GLY A 590 10.54 37.68 2.12
CA GLY A 590 11.88 38.07 1.71
C GLY A 590 11.83 39.00 0.50
N SER A 591 12.97 39.61 0.18
CA SER A 591 13.12 40.40 -1.04
C SER A 591 14.50 40.23 -1.67
N THR A 592 14.53 40.29 -2.99
CA THR A 592 15.75 40.24 -3.81
C THR A 592 15.79 41.44 -4.76
N GLN A 593 16.97 41.79 -5.25
CA GLN A 593 17.14 42.85 -6.26
C GLN A 593 17.30 42.20 -7.63
N GLN A 594 16.46 42.58 -8.59
CA GLN A 594 16.52 42.11 -9.98
C GLN A 594 16.20 43.25 -10.96
N THR A 595 16.83 43.21 -12.13
CA THR A 595 16.66 44.22 -13.20
C THR A 595 15.23 44.33 -13.73
N ASP A 596 14.44 43.28 -13.59
CA ASP A 596 13.12 43.15 -14.20
C ASP A 596 12.23 42.13 -13.46
N ALA A 597 10.94 42.15 -13.77
CA ALA A 597 9.95 41.30 -13.14
C ALA A 597 9.98 39.82 -13.59
N ALA A 598 10.53 39.50 -14.76
CA ALA A 598 10.63 38.10 -15.18
C ALA A 598 11.74 37.38 -14.39
N SER A 599 12.84 38.05 -14.08
CA SER A 599 13.94 37.52 -13.27
C SER A 599 13.50 37.10 -11.85
N CYS A 600 12.55 37.81 -11.23
CA CYS A 600 11.96 37.42 -9.92
C CYS A 600 11.34 36.01 -9.88
N CYS A 601 10.96 35.46 -11.04
CA CYS A 601 10.45 34.10 -11.17
C CYS A 601 11.49 33.04 -10.74
N ALA A 602 12.79 33.32 -10.86
CA ALA A 602 13.85 32.44 -10.36
C ALA A 602 13.96 32.49 -8.84
N ASP A 603 14.00 33.69 -8.26
CA ASP A 603 14.13 33.91 -6.81
C ASP A 603 12.94 33.32 -6.03
N CYS A 604 11.72 33.47 -6.56
CA CYS A 604 10.54 32.86 -5.96
C CYS A 604 10.55 31.33 -6.04
N LYS A 605 11.12 30.71 -7.10
CA LYS A 605 11.32 29.24 -7.13
C LYS A 605 12.40 28.76 -6.17
N ALA A 606 13.44 29.57 -5.93
CA ALA A 606 14.52 29.23 -5.01
C ALA A 606 14.08 29.28 -3.54
N ASN A 607 13.06 30.09 -3.22
CA ASN A 607 12.46 30.14 -1.89
C ASN A 607 11.24 29.22 -1.80
N LEU A 608 11.39 28.06 -1.15
CA LEU A 608 10.34 27.03 -1.00
C LEU A 608 9.03 27.52 -0.36
N SER A 609 9.03 28.67 0.31
CA SER A 609 7.83 29.27 0.92
C SER A 609 7.14 30.31 0.02
N CYS A 610 7.72 30.66 -1.14
CA CYS A 610 7.17 31.66 -2.05
C CYS A 610 6.11 31.04 -2.98
N GLN A 611 5.01 31.77 -3.20
CA GLN A 611 3.95 31.39 -4.14
C GLN A 611 3.77 32.41 -5.28
N LEU A 612 4.19 33.65 -5.05
CA LEU A 612 4.22 34.72 -6.04
C LEU A 612 5.23 35.79 -5.66
N PHE A 613 5.60 36.61 -6.63
CA PHE A 613 6.36 37.83 -6.40
C PHE A 613 5.58 39.05 -6.92
N VAL A 614 5.91 40.21 -6.37
CA VAL A 614 5.62 41.51 -7.00
C VAL A 614 6.93 42.25 -7.18
N TRP A 615 7.27 42.61 -8.41
CA TRP A 615 8.42 43.46 -8.69
C TRP A 615 8.02 44.94 -8.69
N TYR A 616 8.84 45.78 -8.07
CA TYR A 616 8.68 47.24 -8.10
C TYR A 616 10.06 47.91 -7.99
N GLN A 617 10.37 48.82 -8.91
CA GLN A 617 11.57 49.67 -8.91
C GLN A 617 12.90 48.90 -8.66
N GLY A 618 13.02 47.69 -9.20
CA GLY A 618 14.21 46.84 -9.06
C GLY A 618 14.16 45.82 -7.92
N THR A 619 13.16 45.88 -7.03
CA THR A 619 13.00 44.91 -5.92
C THR A 619 11.90 43.91 -6.21
N CYS A 620 12.24 42.61 -6.12
CA CYS A 620 11.29 41.51 -6.07
C CYS A 620 10.83 41.30 -4.62
N TYR A 621 9.57 41.55 -4.33
CA TYR A 621 8.96 41.25 -3.04
C TYR A 621 8.32 39.86 -3.09
N LEU A 622 8.97 38.88 -2.44
CA LEU A 622 8.59 37.46 -2.46
C LEU A 622 7.51 37.20 -1.39
N LYS A 623 6.37 36.64 -1.81
CA LYS A 623 5.16 36.49 -0.97
C LYS A 623 4.77 35.02 -0.85
N SER A 624 4.39 34.60 0.35
CA SER A 624 3.95 33.23 0.63
C SER A 624 2.48 32.95 0.32
N SER A 625 1.70 33.97 0.00
CA SER A 625 0.29 33.84 -0.37
C SER A 625 -0.19 35.04 -1.19
N ALA A 626 -1.05 34.78 -2.17
CA ALA A 626 -1.74 35.82 -2.92
C ALA A 626 -2.97 36.26 -2.13
N GLY A 627 -2.89 37.40 -1.43
CA GLY A 627 -4.04 38.07 -0.83
C GLY A 627 -4.85 38.85 -1.87
N ALA A 628 -5.54 39.91 -1.44
CA ALA A 628 -6.32 40.74 -2.35
C ALA A 628 -5.41 41.37 -3.42
N LYS A 629 -5.76 41.12 -4.69
CA LYS A 629 -5.16 41.78 -5.87
C LYS A 629 -5.59 43.25 -5.90
N ALA A 630 -4.64 44.15 -6.13
CA ALA A 630 -4.88 45.57 -6.35
C ALA A 630 -4.24 46.04 -7.67
N THR A 631 -4.86 47.01 -8.33
CA THR A 631 -4.24 47.73 -9.44
C THR A 631 -3.33 48.81 -8.87
N ALA A 632 -2.02 48.74 -9.15
CA ALA A 632 -1.01 49.63 -8.61
C ALA A 632 0.06 49.91 -9.68
N SER A 633 0.14 51.15 -10.17
CA SER A 633 0.92 51.41 -11.38
C SER A 633 2.43 51.22 -11.18
N GLY A 634 3.06 50.60 -12.17
CA GLY A 634 4.47 50.24 -12.16
C GLY A 634 4.82 48.99 -11.33
N ARG A 635 3.85 48.37 -10.64
CA ARG A 635 4.04 47.05 -10.00
C ARG A 635 3.78 45.94 -11.00
N ARG A 636 4.63 44.90 -10.98
CA ARG A 636 4.62 43.82 -11.97
C ARG A 636 4.63 42.48 -11.25
N ALA A 637 3.50 41.79 -11.22
CA ALA A 637 3.33 40.57 -10.44
C ALA A 637 3.43 39.29 -11.28
N GLY A 638 4.03 38.24 -10.72
CA GLY A 638 4.03 36.91 -11.32
C GLY A 638 3.80 35.84 -10.26
N LEU A 639 2.91 34.89 -10.54
CA LEU A 639 2.55 33.80 -9.65
C LEU A 639 3.26 32.52 -10.10
N LEU A 640 3.63 31.65 -9.16
CA LEU A 640 4.08 30.31 -9.50
C LEU A 640 2.87 29.47 -9.96
N THR A 641 2.86 29.06 -11.22
CA THR A 641 1.78 28.27 -11.80
C THR A 641 2.15 26.79 -11.79
N SER A 642 1.58 26.02 -10.87
CA SER A 642 1.75 24.56 -10.83
C SER A 642 1.11 23.91 -12.07
N GLN A 643 1.92 23.54 -13.06
CA GLN A 643 1.51 22.96 -14.35
C GLN A 643 1.07 21.48 -14.23
N ALA A 644 0.29 21.17 -13.19
CA ALA A 644 0.02 19.82 -12.73
C ALA A 644 -1.47 19.45 -12.72
N CYS A 645 -2.35 20.35 -13.16
CA CYS A 645 -3.78 20.09 -13.32
C CYS A 645 -4.30 20.64 -14.64
N SER A 646 -5.29 19.94 -15.18
CA SER A 646 -6.10 20.36 -16.31
C SER A 646 -7.04 21.52 -15.96
N SER A 647 -7.68 22.10 -16.98
CA SER A 647 -8.59 23.24 -16.86
C SER A 647 -9.61 23.07 -15.72
N LEU A 648 -9.73 24.11 -14.88
CA LEU A 648 -10.67 24.12 -13.77
C LEU A 648 -12.12 23.98 -14.27
N ILE A 649 -12.89 23.12 -13.60
CA ILE A 649 -14.28 22.83 -13.89
C ILE A 649 -15.14 23.53 -12.83
N LEU A 650 -15.89 24.55 -13.23
CA LEU A 650 -16.76 25.32 -12.35
C LEU A 650 -18.06 24.56 -12.05
N ASP A 651 -18.61 24.82 -10.87
CA ASP A 651 -19.88 24.33 -10.34
C ASP A 651 -20.02 22.79 -10.31
N VAL A 652 -18.90 22.08 -10.18
CA VAL A 652 -18.84 20.61 -10.14
C VAL A 652 -18.17 20.09 -8.87
N ASP A 653 -18.78 19.07 -8.28
CA ASP A 653 -18.23 18.26 -7.20
C ASP A 653 -18.20 16.78 -7.63
N PHE A 654 -17.07 16.12 -7.42
CA PHE A 654 -16.89 14.70 -7.70
C PHE A 654 -17.09 13.93 -6.38
N ALA A 655 -18.15 13.14 -6.26
CA ALA A 655 -18.51 12.51 -5.00
C ALA A 655 -17.52 11.38 -4.61
N GLY A 656 -16.87 11.52 -3.46
CA GLY A 656 -16.00 10.50 -2.86
C GLY A 656 -14.58 10.47 -3.44
N ASN A 657 -13.88 9.35 -3.16
CA ASN A 657 -12.44 9.14 -3.38
C ASN A 657 -11.51 10.09 -2.58
N ASP A 658 -12.04 10.87 -1.65
CA ASP A 658 -11.30 11.79 -0.79
C ASP A 658 -10.23 11.07 0.05
N MET A 659 -8.96 11.38 -0.19
CA MET A 659 -7.81 10.89 0.58
C MET A 659 -7.43 11.85 1.72
N ALA A 660 -7.58 13.14 1.47
CA ALA A 660 -7.13 14.21 2.34
C ALA A 660 -7.91 15.50 2.06
N GLN A 661 -7.91 16.42 3.00
CA GLN A 661 -8.41 17.77 2.80
C GLN A 661 -7.46 18.80 3.42
N THR A 662 -7.35 19.95 2.79
CA THR A 662 -6.48 21.06 3.22
C THR A 662 -7.27 22.37 3.18
N SER A 663 -6.96 23.31 4.07
CA SER A 663 -7.46 24.68 3.94
C SER A 663 -6.58 25.43 2.93
N ARG A 664 -7.19 25.99 1.88
CA ARG A 664 -6.50 26.72 0.80
C ARG A 664 -7.34 27.88 0.26
N PRO A 665 -6.75 29.07 0.04
CA PRO A 665 -7.51 30.26 -0.36
C PRO A 665 -8.04 30.22 -1.80
N SER A 666 -7.58 29.29 -2.64
CA SER A 666 -8.06 29.17 -4.02
C SER A 666 -8.02 27.72 -4.54
N ALA A 667 -8.82 27.46 -5.58
CA ALA A 667 -8.75 26.23 -6.36
C ALA A 667 -7.38 26.00 -7.04
N SER A 668 -6.62 27.06 -7.34
CA SER A 668 -5.27 26.90 -7.90
C SER A 668 -4.28 26.37 -6.86
N ASN A 669 -4.37 26.81 -5.60
CA ASN A 669 -3.58 26.22 -4.52
C ASN A 669 -4.02 24.77 -4.23
N CYS A 670 -5.29 24.45 -4.45
CA CYS A 670 -5.82 23.09 -4.31
C CYS A 670 -5.24 22.14 -5.38
N CYS A 671 -5.03 22.63 -6.60
CA CYS A 671 -4.23 21.91 -7.60
C CYS A 671 -2.80 21.63 -7.11
N THR A 672 -2.12 22.65 -6.55
CA THR A 672 -0.75 22.50 -6.04
C THR A 672 -0.66 21.41 -4.97
N ASP A 673 -1.59 21.42 -4.01
CA ASP A 673 -1.69 20.39 -2.97
C ASP A 673 -1.92 18.99 -3.54
N CYS A 674 -2.84 18.83 -4.51
CA CYS A 674 -3.04 17.54 -5.17
C CYS A 674 -1.75 17.07 -5.84
N SER A 675 -1.07 17.95 -6.57
CA SER A 675 0.18 17.61 -7.27
C SER A 675 1.37 17.27 -6.36
N ALA A 676 1.35 17.72 -5.09
CA ALA A 676 2.32 17.33 -4.07
C ALA A 676 1.92 16.06 -3.30
N THR A 677 0.67 15.61 -3.42
CA THR A 677 0.11 14.50 -2.65
C THR A 677 0.15 13.21 -3.47
N ALA A 678 1.10 12.33 -3.16
CA ALA A 678 1.27 11.05 -3.86
C ALA A 678 -0.03 10.24 -3.88
N GLY A 679 -0.50 9.89 -5.09
CA GLY A 679 -1.76 9.18 -5.30
C GLY A 679 -2.98 10.07 -5.57
N CYS A 680 -2.88 11.40 -5.42
CA CYS A 680 -3.95 12.31 -5.81
C CYS A 680 -4.07 12.35 -7.33
N GLN A 681 -5.30 12.33 -7.83
CA GLN A 681 -5.60 12.39 -9.28
C GLN A 681 -6.65 13.46 -9.59
N VAL A 682 -7.46 13.85 -8.60
CA VAL A 682 -8.54 14.83 -8.74
C VAL A 682 -8.59 15.67 -7.46
N PHE A 683 -9.03 16.91 -7.57
CA PHE A 683 -9.42 17.72 -6.43
C PHE A 683 -10.77 18.40 -6.67
N VAL A 684 -11.41 18.81 -5.58
CA VAL A 684 -12.53 19.76 -5.58
C VAL A 684 -12.23 20.84 -4.55
N TRP A 685 -12.33 22.10 -4.93
CA TRP A 685 -12.24 23.23 -4.01
C TRP A 685 -13.62 23.83 -3.77
N TYR A 686 -13.98 24.06 -2.50
CA TYR A 686 -15.26 24.65 -2.11
C TYR A 686 -15.10 25.48 -0.83
N GLN A 687 -15.51 26.75 -0.87
CA GLN A 687 -15.52 27.66 0.28
C GLN A 687 -14.21 27.71 1.10
N GLY A 688 -13.05 27.62 0.42
CA GLY A 688 -11.73 27.64 1.07
C GLY A 688 -11.23 26.28 1.55
N ILE A 689 -12.03 25.21 1.48
CA ILE A 689 -11.56 23.83 1.67
C ILE A 689 -11.18 23.23 0.31
N CYS A 690 -10.03 22.58 0.29
CA CYS A 690 -9.54 21.77 -0.81
C CYS A 690 -9.69 20.29 -0.45
N TYR A 691 -10.39 19.54 -1.29
CA TYR A 691 -10.69 18.12 -1.11
C TYR A 691 -9.89 17.31 -2.14
N LEU A 692 -8.85 16.61 -1.69
CA LEU A 692 -7.88 15.87 -2.50
C LEU A 692 -8.32 14.41 -2.66
N LYS A 693 -8.41 13.92 -3.90
CA LYS A 693 -9.06 12.65 -4.24
C LYS A 693 -8.14 11.72 -5.03
N SER A 694 -8.21 10.42 -4.71
CA SER A 694 -7.42 9.35 -5.35
C SER A 694 -7.83 9.05 -6.79
N GLY A 695 -9.03 9.48 -7.20
CA GLY A 695 -9.62 9.22 -8.51
C GLY A 695 -10.89 10.02 -8.73
N GLN A 696 -11.36 10.09 -9.96
CA GLN A 696 -12.57 10.84 -10.31
C GLN A 696 -13.82 10.10 -9.80
N GLY A 697 -14.47 10.66 -8.79
CA GLY A 697 -15.79 10.19 -8.32
C GLY A 697 -16.92 10.57 -9.28
N SER A 698 -18.16 10.18 -8.95
CA SER A 698 -19.33 10.56 -9.75
C SER A 698 -19.52 12.08 -9.75
N ALA A 699 -19.60 12.68 -10.94
CA ALA A 699 -19.79 14.12 -11.10
C ALA A 699 -21.20 14.56 -10.69
N SER A 700 -21.28 15.65 -9.93
CA SER A 700 -22.52 16.29 -9.49
C SER A 700 -22.42 17.81 -9.63
N ASN A 701 -23.55 18.48 -9.88
CA ASN A 701 -23.60 19.95 -9.97
C ASN A 701 -23.70 20.55 -8.56
N LYS A 702 -22.77 21.44 -8.21
CA LYS A 702 -22.68 22.11 -6.91
C LYS A 702 -22.17 23.54 -7.08
N PRO A 703 -23.07 24.55 -7.16
CA PRO A 703 -22.69 25.93 -7.39
C PRO A 703 -21.65 26.45 -6.39
N GLY A 704 -20.58 27.06 -6.91
CA GLY A 704 -19.42 27.55 -6.15
C GLY A 704 -18.33 26.50 -5.89
N ALA A 705 -18.50 25.24 -6.30
CA ALA A 705 -17.43 24.25 -6.30
C ALA A 705 -16.55 24.40 -7.54
N VAL A 706 -15.25 24.15 -7.40
CA VAL A 706 -14.28 24.23 -8.50
C VAL A 706 -13.41 22.98 -8.48
N ALA A 707 -13.70 22.05 -9.38
CA ALA A 707 -12.96 20.82 -9.51
C ALA A 707 -11.78 20.95 -10.48
N GLY A 708 -10.78 20.08 -10.33
CA GLY A 708 -9.70 19.95 -11.30
C GLY A 708 -9.11 18.55 -11.26
N ILE A 709 -8.74 18.03 -12.43
CA ILE A 709 -8.14 16.71 -12.58
C ILE A 709 -6.64 16.92 -12.82
N GLN A 710 -5.79 16.14 -12.17
CA GLN A 710 -4.33 16.18 -12.38
C GLN A 710 -4.01 16.01 -13.88
N ALA A 711 -3.17 16.90 -14.40
CA ALA A 711 -2.63 16.78 -15.74
C ALA A 711 -1.55 15.71 -15.69
N ALA A 712 -1.93 14.48 -16.05
CA ALA A 712 -0.97 13.40 -16.19
C ALA A 712 0.16 13.81 -17.14
N SER A 713 1.40 13.46 -16.77
CA SER A 713 2.54 13.55 -17.66
C SER A 713 2.30 12.75 -18.95
N GLN A 714 3.01 13.12 -20.02
CA GLN A 714 2.74 12.61 -21.36
C GLN A 714 2.80 11.08 -21.48
N ALA A 715 2.11 10.60 -22.52
CA ALA A 715 2.02 9.25 -23.03
C ALA A 715 2.87 8.16 -22.34
N THR A 716 2.24 7.37 -21.46
CA THR A 716 2.91 6.26 -20.77
C THR A 716 2.78 4.95 -21.53
N CYS A 717 3.72 4.03 -21.35
CA CYS A 717 3.56 2.66 -21.82
C CYS A 717 2.79 1.82 -20.80
N GLY A 718 1.99 0.87 -21.29
CA GLY A 718 1.32 -0.12 -20.46
C GLY A 718 2.31 -1.13 -19.87
N ALA A 719 1.79 -2.03 -19.02
CA ALA A 719 2.59 -3.12 -18.46
C ALA A 719 3.17 -4.01 -19.57
N VAL A 720 4.36 -4.57 -19.33
CA VAL A 720 5.06 -5.41 -20.29
C VAL A 720 4.52 -6.85 -20.21
N GLU A 721 3.84 -7.28 -21.28
CA GLU A 721 3.35 -8.64 -21.49
C GLU A 721 4.54 -9.55 -21.87
N LEU A 722 5.08 -10.28 -20.89
CA LEU A 722 6.19 -11.22 -21.08
C LEU A 722 5.76 -12.48 -21.87
N ARG A 723 6.68 -13.02 -22.67
CA ARG A 723 6.47 -14.19 -23.57
C ARG A 723 5.37 -14.01 -24.62
N THR A 724 4.83 -12.79 -24.76
CA THR A 724 3.71 -12.47 -25.65
C THR A 724 4.21 -11.73 -26.88
N ASP A 725 3.76 -12.14 -28.07
CA ASP A 725 3.86 -11.34 -29.29
C ASP A 725 2.49 -10.80 -29.73
N TYR A 726 2.54 -9.63 -30.38
CA TYR A 726 1.43 -9.00 -31.08
C TYR A 726 1.62 -9.17 -32.59
N PRO A 727 1.33 -10.32 -33.20
CA PRO A 727 1.76 -10.62 -34.57
C PRO A 727 1.27 -9.59 -35.61
N GLY A 728 2.20 -9.03 -36.38
CA GLY A 728 1.93 -8.09 -37.47
C GLY A 728 1.69 -6.64 -37.03
N ASN A 729 0.98 -5.87 -37.85
CA ASN A 729 0.68 -4.44 -37.68
C ASN A 729 1.90 -3.49 -37.56
N ASP A 730 3.10 -3.97 -37.86
CA ASP A 730 4.35 -3.21 -37.79
C ASP A 730 4.34 -1.97 -38.69
N VAL A 731 4.64 -0.80 -38.11
CA VAL A 731 4.84 0.49 -38.79
C VAL A 731 6.32 0.84 -38.95
N ALA A 732 7.18 0.35 -38.05
CA ALA A 732 8.63 0.51 -38.11
C ALA A 732 9.34 -0.57 -37.29
N ASN A 733 10.65 -0.73 -37.47
CA ASN A 733 11.48 -1.45 -36.52
C ASN A 733 12.80 -0.71 -36.27
N VAL A 734 13.27 -0.72 -35.03
CA VAL A 734 14.49 -0.04 -34.58
C VAL A 734 15.31 -0.94 -33.66
N MET A 735 16.59 -0.62 -33.46
CA MET A 735 17.39 -1.28 -32.43
C MET A 735 17.04 -0.72 -31.04
N GLY A 736 17.07 -1.58 -30.03
CA GLY A 736 16.89 -1.20 -28.62
C GLY A 736 17.43 -2.30 -27.71
N SER A 737 18.04 -1.93 -26.59
CA SER A 737 18.58 -2.87 -25.60
C SER A 737 17.51 -3.43 -24.66
N SER A 738 16.41 -2.70 -24.48
CA SER A 738 15.38 -3.03 -23.50
C SER A 738 13.95 -2.77 -23.99
N SER A 739 12.97 -3.32 -23.28
CA SER A 739 11.55 -3.02 -23.44
C SER A 739 11.23 -1.53 -23.21
N ALA A 740 12.00 -0.84 -22.34
CA ALA A 740 11.85 0.60 -22.11
C ALA A 740 12.32 1.42 -23.33
N ASP A 741 13.34 0.96 -24.04
CA ASP A 741 13.83 1.59 -25.27
C ASP A 741 12.77 1.47 -26.38
N CYS A 742 12.13 0.30 -26.48
CA CYS A 742 11.02 0.07 -27.41
C CYS A 742 9.77 0.87 -27.06
N CYS A 743 9.50 1.05 -25.77
CA CYS A 743 8.50 1.98 -25.27
C CYS A 743 8.80 3.42 -25.74
N GLN A 744 10.01 3.92 -25.53
CA GLN A 744 10.40 5.27 -25.92
C GLN A 744 10.36 5.47 -27.45
N ALA A 745 10.87 4.51 -28.22
CA ALA A 745 10.82 4.55 -29.68
C ALA A 745 9.37 4.50 -30.22
N CYS A 746 8.51 3.71 -29.58
CA CYS A 746 7.08 3.71 -29.90
C CYS A 746 6.42 5.02 -29.50
N GLN A 747 6.80 5.68 -28.39
CA GLN A 747 6.31 7.01 -28.06
C GLN A 747 6.64 8.03 -29.16
N THR A 748 7.88 8.03 -29.67
CA THR A 748 8.32 8.98 -30.71
C THR A 748 7.72 8.70 -32.10
N GLU A 749 7.45 7.45 -32.48
CA GLU A 749 6.80 7.11 -33.77
C GLU A 749 5.28 7.48 -33.74
N PRO A 750 4.80 8.47 -34.51
CA PRO A 750 3.43 8.98 -34.38
C PRO A 750 2.33 7.94 -34.56
N LYS A 751 2.54 6.95 -35.44
CA LYS A 751 1.60 5.87 -35.75
C LYS A 751 1.69 4.68 -34.80
N CYS A 752 2.71 4.62 -33.93
CA CYS A 752 2.89 3.51 -33.01
C CYS A 752 1.96 3.64 -31.79
N ASN A 753 1.24 2.56 -31.47
CA ASN A 753 0.37 2.43 -30.29
C ASN A 753 0.69 1.15 -29.47
N ALA A 754 1.63 0.32 -29.94
CA ALA A 754 2.09 -0.90 -29.27
C ALA A 754 3.46 -1.33 -29.82
N TYR A 755 4.22 -2.18 -29.12
CA TYR A 755 5.45 -2.79 -29.66
C TYR A 755 5.61 -4.24 -29.22
N SER A 756 6.43 -4.99 -29.97
CA SER A 756 7.09 -6.23 -29.52
C SER A 756 8.60 -6.01 -29.45
N PHE A 757 9.27 -6.57 -28.44
CA PHE A 757 10.73 -6.57 -28.28
C PHE A 757 11.26 -8.00 -28.39
N PHE A 758 12.29 -8.21 -29.21
CA PHE A 758 12.98 -9.49 -29.35
C PHE A 758 14.42 -9.29 -29.82
N GLN A 759 15.38 -9.99 -29.19
CA GLN A 759 16.81 -10.04 -29.59
C GLN A 759 17.44 -8.68 -29.95
N GLY A 760 17.21 -7.65 -29.13
CA GLY A 760 17.80 -6.32 -29.35
C GLY A 760 17.09 -5.45 -30.40
N ARG A 761 15.89 -5.87 -30.86
CA ARG A 761 15.09 -5.15 -31.85
C ARG A 761 13.67 -4.88 -31.36
N CYS A 762 13.24 -3.65 -31.55
CA CYS A 762 11.89 -3.16 -31.27
C CYS A 762 11.08 -3.16 -32.56
N TYR A 763 9.95 -3.86 -32.55
CA TYR A 763 8.99 -3.96 -33.65
C TYR A 763 7.77 -3.10 -33.28
N LEU A 764 7.74 -1.89 -33.83
CA LEU A 764 6.80 -0.81 -33.48
C LEU A 764 5.51 -0.96 -34.30
N LYS A 765 4.33 -0.94 -33.66
CA LYS A 765 3.06 -1.40 -34.25
C LYS A 765 1.94 -0.37 -34.18
N SER A 766 1.13 -0.33 -35.23
CA SER A 766 -0.07 0.52 -35.32
C SER A 766 -1.19 0.10 -34.39
N SER A 767 -1.31 -1.19 -34.06
CA SER A 767 -2.27 -1.72 -33.10
C SER A 767 -1.85 -3.09 -32.56
N ARG A 768 -2.37 -3.46 -31.38
CA ARG A 768 -2.21 -4.79 -30.78
C ARG A 768 -3.08 -5.79 -31.55
N ALA A 769 -2.46 -6.79 -32.17
CA ALA A 769 -3.17 -7.93 -32.74
C ALA A 769 -3.66 -8.88 -31.62
N ALA A 770 -4.40 -9.94 -31.99
CA ALA A 770 -4.70 -11.02 -31.05
C ALA A 770 -3.38 -11.65 -30.56
N THR A 771 -3.20 -11.70 -29.24
CA THR A 771 -1.95 -12.12 -28.60
C THR A 771 -1.62 -13.57 -28.87
N THR A 772 -0.41 -13.83 -29.37
CA THR A 772 0.13 -15.18 -29.47
C THR A 772 1.11 -15.41 -28.32
N ALA A 773 0.86 -16.44 -27.51
CA ALA A 773 1.82 -16.90 -26.51
C ALA A 773 3.01 -17.57 -27.21
N THR A 774 4.23 -17.21 -26.82
CA THR A 774 5.46 -17.71 -27.44
C THR A 774 6.36 -18.38 -26.41
N ASN A 775 7.09 -19.42 -26.81
CA ASN A 775 8.05 -20.11 -25.95
C ASN A 775 9.40 -19.34 -25.82
N GLY A 776 9.46 -18.07 -26.25
CA GLY A 776 10.68 -17.29 -26.38
C GLY A 776 10.73 -16.04 -25.52
N ALA A 777 11.88 -15.36 -25.54
CA ALA A 777 12.13 -14.10 -24.83
C ALA A 777 11.53 -12.87 -25.53
N VAL A 778 10.33 -13.01 -26.13
CA VAL A 778 9.58 -11.88 -26.69
C VAL A 778 8.87 -11.15 -25.55
N THR A 779 8.88 -9.82 -25.54
CA THR A 779 8.09 -9.02 -24.59
C THR A 779 7.38 -7.88 -25.32
N SER A 780 6.08 -7.73 -25.10
CA SER A 780 5.26 -6.75 -25.83
C SER A 780 4.55 -5.79 -24.88
N ALA A 781 4.26 -4.56 -25.30
CA ALA A 781 3.45 -3.65 -24.49
C ALA A 781 2.61 -2.68 -25.33
N ARG A 782 1.51 -2.22 -24.74
CA ARG A 782 0.69 -1.11 -25.26
C ARG A 782 1.40 0.22 -25.01
N VAL A 783 1.14 1.24 -25.83
CA VAL A 783 1.66 2.60 -25.62
C VAL A 783 0.50 3.61 -25.66
N ASN A 784 0.19 4.16 -24.49
CA ASN A 784 -1.00 4.96 -24.26
C ASN A 784 -0.72 6.41 -24.69
N LYS A 785 -1.27 6.83 -25.83
CA LYS A 785 -1.08 8.19 -26.36
C LYS A 785 -2.37 9.03 -26.35
N CYS A 786 -3.14 8.84 -25.29
CA CYS A 786 -4.38 9.54 -24.98
C CYS A 786 -4.33 10.00 -23.51
N SER A 787 -5.24 10.88 -23.12
CA SER A 787 -5.44 11.23 -21.72
C SER A 787 -5.81 9.99 -20.90
N PRO A 788 -5.65 10.03 -19.56
CA PRO A 788 -6.40 9.14 -18.69
C PRO A 788 -7.90 9.12 -19.06
N VAL A 789 -8.51 7.95 -18.88
CA VAL A 789 -9.93 7.74 -19.13
C VAL A 789 -10.75 8.46 -18.05
N GLN A 790 -11.64 9.35 -18.47
CA GLN A 790 -12.65 9.97 -17.62
C GLN A 790 -13.80 8.98 -17.44
N VAL A 791 -13.73 8.18 -16.38
CA VAL A 791 -14.76 7.20 -16.02
C VAL A 791 -16.06 7.90 -15.63
N GLY A 792 -17.20 7.35 -16.05
CA GLY A 792 -18.51 7.92 -15.79
C GLY A 792 -18.84 9.19 -16.59
N MET A 793 -18.08 9.48 -17.67
CA MET A 793 -18.24 10.66 -18.50
C MET A 793 -18.49 10.30 -19.97
N ASP A 794 -19.49 10.94 -20.58
CA ASP A 794 -19.72 10.95 -22.03
C ASP A 794 -19.26 12.30 -22.63
N TYR A 795 -18.82 12.27 -23.89
CA TYR A 795 -18.44 13.45 -24.68
C TYR A 795 -19.45 13.61 -25.83
N SER A 796 -20.66 14.07 -25.54
CA SER A 796 -21.77 14.02 -26.49
C SER A 796 -21.46 14.70 -27.83
N GLY A 797 -21.68 13.99 -28.94
CA GLY A 797 -21.52 14.50 -30.30
C GLY A 797 -20.10 14.42 -30.86
N ASN A 798 -19.90 15.05 -32.03
CA ASN A 798 -18.66 14.98 -32.85
C ASN A 798 -18.27 13.58 -33.34
N ASP A 799 -19.17 12.60 -33.28
CA ASP A 799 -18.92 11.21 -33.71
C ASP A 799 -18.57 11.11 -35.20
N LEU A 800 -17.44 10.46 -35.48
CA LEU A 800 -16.97 10.08 -36.82
C LEU A 800 -17.45 8.67 -37.19
N THR A 801 -17.38 7.73 -36.24
CA THR A 801 -17.78 6.32 -36.40
C THR A 801 -17.80 5.61 -35.04
N SER A 802 -18.26 4.37 -34.99
CA SER A 802 -18.03 3.49 -33.84
C SER A 802 -17.46 2.13 -34.25
N VAL A 803 -16.46 1.66 -33.49
CA VAL A 803 -15.84 0.33 -33.66
C VAL A 803 -16.12 -0.52 -32.42
N ALA A 804 -16.35 -1.82 -32.60
CA ALA A 804 -16.49 -2.75 -31.49
C ALA A 804 -15.12 -2.99 -30.84
N SER A 805 -15.05 -3.02 -29.51
CA SER A 805 -13.84 -3.32 -28.76
C SER A 805 -14.18 -4.04 -27.46
N THR A 806 -13.36 -5.02 -27.09
CA THR A 806 -13.47 -5.75 -25.82
C THR A 806 -12.84 -5.01 -24.64
N THR A 807 -11.98 -4.02 -24.91
CA THR A 807 -11.32 -3.18 -23.89
C THR A 807 -11.47 -1.69 -24.22
N ILE A 808 -11.38 -0.83 -23.20
CA ILE A 808 -11.43 0.63 -23.39
C ILE A 808 -10.05 1.18 -23.81
N GLU A 809 -8.99 0.49 -23.45
CA GLU A 809 -7.59 0.79 -23.74
C GLU A 809 -7.33 0.77 -25.25
N ASP A 810 -7.97 -0.16 -25.99
CA ASP A 810 -7.90 -0.24 -27.45
C ASP A 810 -8.55 0.96 -28.16
N CYS A 811 -9.50 1.66 -27.52
CA CYS A 811 -10.16 2.84 -28.11
C CYS A 811 -9.19 3.98 -28.42
N CYS A 812 -8.09 4.10 -27.67
CA CYS A 812 -7.05 5.09 -27.96
C CYS A 812 -6.36 4.81 -29.31
N ALA A 813 -5.95 3.55 -29.54
CA ALA A 813 -5.34 3.14 -30.80
C ALA A 813 -6.32 3.25 -31.97
N HIS A 814 -7.58 2.86 -31.77
CA HIS A 814 -8.63 3.01 -32.77
C HIS A 814 -8.87 4.48 -33.15
N CYS A 815 -8.87 5.42 -32.20
CA CYS A 815 -8.95 6.84 -32.51
C CYS A 815 -7.70 7.34 -33.24
N ARG A 816 -6.49 7.04 -32.74
CA ARG A 816 -5.24 7.53 -33.36
C ARG A 816 -5.00 7.01 -34.77
N ASN A 817 -5.55 5.84 -35.11
CA ASN A 817 -5.49 5.28 -36.47
C ASN A 817 -6.60 5.82 -37.40
N LEU A 818 -7.61 6.54 -36.87
CA LEU A 818 -8.66 7.19 -37.66
C LEU A 818 -8.32 8.66 -37.91
N ASN A 819 -8.08 9.02 -39.18
CA ASN A 819 -7.79 10.40 -39.56
C ASN A 819 -8.90 11.36 -39.08
N GLY A 820 -8.50 12.48 -38.47
CA GLY A 820 -9.40 13.47 -37.89
C GLY A 820 -9.93 13.17 -36.49
N CYS A 821 -9.75 11.95 -35.96
CA CYS A 821 -10.18 11.63 -34.59
C CYS A 821 -9.27 12.28 -33.53
N LYS A 822 -9.90 12.85 -32.49
CA LYS A 822 -9.22 13.55 -31.38
C LYS A 822 -9.76 13.17 -30.01
N ALA A 823 -10.86 12.42 -29.95
CA ALA A 823 -11.44 11.92 -28.71
C ALA A 823 -12.20 10.61 -28.94
N PHE A 824 -12.50 9.88 -27.88
CA PHE A 824 -13.44 8.77 -27.92
C PHE A 824 -14.30 8.73 -26.65
N THR A 825 -15.44 8.07 -26.77
CA THR A 825 -16.24 7.57 -25.65
C THR A 825 -16.42 6.07 -25.82
N TYR A 826 -16.18 5.29 -24.77
CA TYR A 826 -16.49 3.87 -24.73
C TYR A 826 -17.78 3.63 -23.94
N ALA A 827 -18.68 2.86 -24.52
CA ALA A 827 -19.90 2.38 -23.89
C ALA A 827 -20.35 1.07 -24.58
N TRP A 828 -20.98 0.16 -23.85
CA TRP A 828 -21.59 -1.07 -24.38
C TRP A 828 -20.70 -1.91 -25.34
N GLY A 829 -19.39 -2.00 -25.06
CA GLY A 829 -18.44 -2.76 -25.90
C GLY A 829 -18.06 -2.07 -27.21
N ARG A 830 -18.24 -0.75 -27.31
CA ARG A 830 -17.94 0.04 -28.53
C ARG A 830 -17.18 1.32 -28.20
N CYS A 831 -16.15 1.60 -28.99
CA CYS A 831 -15.47 2.88 -29.03
C CYS A 831 -16.17 3.80 -30.04
N TYR A 832 -16.86 4.83 -29.56
CA TYR A 832 -17.45 5.91 -30.34
C TYR A 832 -16.40 7.00 -30.56
N LEU A 833 -15.80 6.99 -31.75
CA LEU A 833 -14.62 7.78 -32.13
C LEU A 833 -15.05 9.16 -32.64
N LYS A 834 -14.43 10.24 -32.17
CA LYS A 834 -14.93 11.62 -32.30
C LYS A 834 -13.87 12.59 -32.83
N SER A 835 -14.29 13.56 -33.65
CA SER A 835 -13.42 14.56 -34.28
C SER A 835 -12.92 15.66 -33.35
N ALA A 836 -13.59 15.83 -32.20
CA ALA A 836 -13.24 16.75 -31.12
C ALA A 836 -13.85 16.22 -29.80
N LYS A 837 -13.37 16.73 -28.65
CA LYS A 837 -14.07 16.56 -27.38
C LYS A 837 -15.40 17.31 -27.45
N GLY A 838 -16.51 16.57 -27.41
CA GLY A 838 -17.87 17.13 -27.31
C GLY A 838 -18.20 17.67 -25.93
N SER A 839 -19.41 18.20 -25.77
CA SER A 839 -19.94 18.61 -24.47
C SER A 839 -19.86 17.45 -23.48
N THR A 840 -19.28 17.69 -22.31
CA THR A 840 -19.01 16.63 -21.33
C THR A 840 -20.20 16.48 -20.39
N SER A 841 -20.75 15.28 -20.30
CA SER A 841 -21.91 14.96 -19.45
C SER A 841 -21.59 13.78 -18.52
N ALA A 842 -22.23 13.75 -17.35
CA ALA A 842 -22.13 12.63 -16.42
C ALA A 842 -23.00 11.47 -16.93
N ASN A 843 -22.38 10.32 -17.19
CA ASN A 843 -23.04 9.10 -17.63
C ASN A 843 -22.27 7.88 -17.06
N PRO A 844 -22.80 7.19 -16.04
CA PRO A 844 -22.07 6.12 -15.33
C PRO A 844 -21.78 4.89 -16.20
N THR A 845 -22.39 4.76 -17.38
CA THR A 845 -22.14 3.65 -18.34
C THR A 845 -21.18 4.02 -19.46
N ALA A 846 -20.74 5.28 -19.52
CA ALA A 846 -19.79 5.79 -20.50
C ALA A 846 -18.43 6.09 -19.85
N SER A 847 -17.37 6.11 -20.65
CA SER A 847 -16.03 6.51 -20.21
C SER A 847 -15.24 7.08 -21.39
N SER A 848 -14.65 8.27 -21.23
CA SER A 848 -14.18 9.08 -22.37
C SER A 848 -12.75 9.60 -22.21
N ALA A 849 -12.01 9.73 -23.32
CA ALA A 849 -10.65 10.27 -23.33
C ALA A 849 -10.36 11.11 -24.59
N ILE A 850 -9.34 11.95 -24.54
CA ILE A 850 -8.84 12.71 -25.68
C ILE A 850 -7.49 12.16 -26.17
N VAL A 851 -7.21 12.27 -27.46
CA VAL A 851 -5.86 12.01 -28.00
C VAL A 851 -4.92 13.11 -27.51
N VAL A 852 -3.77 12.73 -26.98
CA VAL A 852 -2.68 13.67 -26.65
C VAL A 852 -1.73 13.70 -27.85
N MET A 853 -1.38 14.92 -28.29
CA MET A 853 -0.38 15.17 -29.32
C MET A 853 0.98 15.40 -28.66
#